data_AF-A0A8H8RTJ1-F1
#
_entry.id   AF-A0A8H8RTJ1-F1
#
_cell.length_a   1.000
_cell.length_b   1.000
_cell.length_c   1.000
_cell.angle_alpha   90.00
_cell.angle_beta   90.00
_cell.angle_gamma   90.00
#
_symmetry.space_group_name_H-M   'P 1'
#
loop_
_entity.id
_entity.type
_entity.pdbx_description
1 polymer ?
#
loop_
_entity_poly.entity_id
_entity_poly.type
_entity_poly.pdbx_seq_one_letter_code
_entity_poly.pdbx_strand_id
1 'polypeptide(L)'
;MTTLRKACGNCTASKRKCIIQLPQCTRCTQKGLECRYDLEPLSAPTGKAGEFPNISFNPSNCDSPGYCIMKTLKFRASDIDPAICRPGHEDAFEVLRLGFRSVPVLARAGKPAVFVHPKLEYRIDKHFAGLGEMEEGGVCCESFKRLVEMDVRAVPVKEALAALQALLVYLATSFFSSRQTEQENENTGKFLTVLSEWTQAVLAAAPNATKMPRKTQSPWQEWLLGESIRRTILMSYVLSLALSGFQYGYCSNWLFVESLPFDRRAGLWMAESPQAWIAAAEARIGDEVGQQLNSFHEFAESLDVSPVADPSFRGDIFLMLLLTTMSSEKLLLVVLGATGTQGGSVLSYFISLSPPPYALRGITRDPSSAKSVSLASLGVEMVAGDFDDPSSLDAAFKGASAIFSVTDFWQSFANPSQRDKASSSSQSIGVICRENEAQQNRNIIDAAAKVTTLERLVFSSLPSPNKLSGGKYAHVYHFDGKAMGEDYGRSAHPKLWEKTNVLYAGYYLENYFGATGHLFRPRMNKAKDTLVLSVADPLATTLLPMYSAVADTGTLVQALLRAAPGKRVIGVNQWLSLRDFAKILAREIGKKVEFVDRNPSFDLGDPDVEKDYTDMMGFCIEFGYDGGKVDKSIVQPADLGVPVHIQPVEEWCKKQDWDKVLQVD
;
A
#
# COMPACT_ATOMS: atom_id res chain seq x y z
N MET A 1 13.23 41.29 -7.71
CA MET A 1 12.40 41.93 -8.75
C MET A 1 13.23 41.98 -10.03
N THR A 2 12.87 41.22 -11.05
CA THR A 2 13.47 41.32 -12.39
C THR A 2 12.42 41.90 -13.34
N THR A 3 12.69 43.12 -13.79
CA THR A 3 11.83 43.97 -14.61
C THR A 3 11.94 43.60 -16.09
N LEU A 4 10.85 43.13 -16.70
CA LEU A 4 10.73 43.06 -18.17
C LEU A 4 10.82 44.49 -18.76
N ARG A 5 11.55 44.67 -19.88
CA ARG A 5 11.71 45.98 -20.54
C ARG A 5 10.35 46.49 -21.05
N LYS A 6 9.85 47.58 -20.46
CA LYS A 6 8.62 48.29 -20.88
C LYS A 6 8.76 49.10 -22.19
N ALA A 7 9.92 49.09 -22.86
CA ALA A 7 10.18 49.91 -24.05
C ALA A 7 11.03 49.17 -25.09
N CYS A 8 10.79 49.41 -26.38
CA CYS A 8 11.59 48.85 -27.47
C CYS A 8 13.03 49.42 -27.48
N GLY A 9 13.96 48.74 -28.15
CA GLY A 9 15.38 49.13 -28.18
C GLY A 9 15.60 50.58 -28.62
N ASN A 10 14.91 51.03 -29.67
CA ASN A 10 15.01 52.39 -30.19
C ASN A 10 14.48 53.47 -29.23
N CYS A 11 13.39 53.21 -28.50
CA CYS A 11 12.88 54.15 -27.50
C CYS A 11 13.76 54.19 -26.24
N THR A 12 14.38 53.06 -25.90
CA THR A 12 15.33 52.95 -24.78
C THR A 12 16.61 53.73 -25.07
N ALA A 13 17.25 53.50 -26.23
CA ALA A 13 18.48 54.20 -26.62
C ALA A 13 18.30 55.73 -26.70
N SER A 14 17.12 56.17 -27.15
CA SER A 14 16.80 57.60 -27.25
C SER A 14 16.15 58.21 -26.00
N LYS A 15 16.01 57.44 -24.91
CA LYS A 15 15.38 57.85 -23.63
C LYS A 15 14.00 58.49 -23.81
N ARG A 16 13.18 57.96 -24.75
CA ARG A 16 11.82 58.45 -25.01
C ARG A 16 10.79 57.43 -24.54
N LYS A 17 9.62 57.92 -24.11
CA LYS A 17 8.50 57.08 -23.68
C LYS A 17 8.06 56.18 -24.85
N CYS A 18 8.08 54.87 -24.62
CA CYS A 18 7.56 53.88 -25.56
C CYS A 18 6.10 53.61 -25.21
N ILE A 19 5.19 53.85 -26.15
CA ILE A 19 3.80 53.39 -26.05
C ILE A 19 3.76 52.03 -26.74
N ILE A 20 3.67 50.95 -25.95
CA ILE A 20 3.78 49.58 -26.45
C ILE A 20 2.58 49.27 -27.34
N GLN A 21 2.86 48.94 -28.61
CA GLN A 21 1.89 48.45 -29.60
C GLN A 21 2.62 47.40 -30.45
N LEU A 22 1.94 46.31 -30.79
CA LEU A 22 2.48 45.28 -31.68
C LEU A 22 1.91 45.48 -33.10
N PRO A 23 2.72 45.39 -34.16
CA PRO A 23 4.13 44.96 -34.18
C PRO A 23 5.16 46.08 -33.91
N GLN A 24 4.76 47.36 -33.90
CA GLN A 24 5.66 48.50 -33.69
C GLN A 24 5.05 49.54 -32.75
N CYS A 25 5.87 50.17 -31.92
CA CYS A 25 5.43 51.26 -31.05
C CYS A 25 5.08 52.51 -31.86
N THR A 26 4.12 53.31 -31.39
CA THR A 26 3.60 54.49 -32.10
C THR A 26 4.70 55.43 -32.58
N ARG A 27 5.76 55.61 -31.77
CA ARG A 27 6.90 56.46 -32.11
C ARG A 27 7.77 55.86 -33.21
N CYS A 28 8.03 54.55 -33.17
CA CYS A 28 8.85 53.90 -34.20
C CYS A 28 8.11 53.92 -35.55
N THR A 29 6.79 53.70 -35.54
CA THR A 29 5.95 53.83 -36.74
C THR A 29 5.98 55.25 -37.32
N GLN A 30 5.81 56.28 -36.49
CA GLN A 30 5.86 57.68 -36.95
C GLN A 30 7.24 58.13 -37.48
N LYS A 31 8.30 57.46 -37.05
CA LYS A 31 9.69 57.79 -37.44
C LYS A 31 10.27 56.82 -38.48
N GLY A 32 9.49 55.84 -38.93
CA GLY A 32 9.96 54.80 -39.85
C GLY A 32 11.12 53.98 -39.28
N LEU A 33 11.17 53.77 -37.97
CA LEU A 33 12.23 53.01 -37.30
C LEU A 33 11.81 51.55 -37.08
N GLU A 34 12.77 50.63 -37.21
CA GLU A 34 12.55 49.22 -36.90
C GLU A 34 12.33 49.02 -35.38
N CYS A 35 11.18 48.49 -34.99
CA CYS A 35 10.80 48.38 -33.58
C CYS A 35 11.04 46.97 -33.06
N ARG A 36 12.15 46.74 -32.35
CA ARG A 36 12.46 45.46 -31.69
C ARG A 36 12.31 45.54 -30.18
N TYR A 37 11.53 44.62 -29.61
CA TYR A 37 11.42 44.44 -28.16
C TYR A 37 12.33 43.28 -27.77
N ASP A 38 13.30 43.52 -26.89
CA ASP A 38 14.10 42.42 -26.29
C ASP A 38 13.22 41.70 -25.27
N LEU A 39 12.81 40.48 -25.62
CA LEU A 39 12.03 39.58 -24.77
C LEU A 39 12.90 38.52 -24.09
N GLU A 40 14.23 38.65 -24.15
CA GLU A 40 15.12 37.76 -23.42
C GLU A 40 15.00 38.01 -21.90
N PRO A 41 14.84 36.95 -21.07
CA PRO A 41 14.93 37.07 -19.64
C PRO A 41 16.38 37.37 -19.24
N LEU A 42 16.63 38.52 -18.59
CA LEU A 42 17.89 38.71 -17.87
C LEU A 42 17.92 37.70 -16.72
N SER A 43 18.86 36.76 -16.80
CA SER A 43 19.11 35.70 -15.82
C SER A 43 18.97 36.24 -14.40
N ALA A 44 17.99 35.70 -13.66
CA ALA A 44 17.79 36.07 -12.27
C ALA A 44 19.01 35.58 -11.45
N PRO A 45 19.49 36.38 -10.47
CA PRO A 45 20.55 35.94 -9.59
C PRO A 45 20.06 34.74 -8.78
N THR A 46 20.86 33.68 -8.78
CA THR A 46 20.72 32.51 -7.93
C THR A 46 20.68 32.94 -6.47
N GLY A 47 19.48 33.09 -5.91
CA GLY A 47 19.29 32.97 -4.47
C GLY A 47 19.71 31.56 -4.06
N LYS A 48 20.41 31.42 -2.93
CA LYS A 48 20.78 30.11 -2.39
C LYS A 48 19.54 29.21 -2.38
N ALA A 49 19.65 28.03 -2.98
CA ALA A 49 18.64 26.98 -2.86
C ALA A 49 18.35 26.78 -1.38
N GLY A 50 17.11 27.03 -0.96
CA GLY A 50 16.65 26.56 0.34
C GLY A 50 16.66 25.04 0.28
N GLU A 51 17.31 24.40 1.25
CA GLU A 51 17.27 22.95 1.39
C GLU A 51 15.82 22.49 1.56
N PHE A 52 15.32 21.74 0.58
CA PHE A 52 14.03 21.08 0.66
C PHE A 52 14.17 19.82 1.54
N PRO A 53 13.25 19.57 2.49
CA PRO A 53 13.36 18.42 3.39
C PRO A 53 13.08 17.10 2.65
N ASN A 54 13.87 16.07 2.99
CA ASN A 54 13.62 14.68 2.59
C ASN A 54 12.38 14.11 3.31
N ILE A 55 11.43 13.60 2.53
CA ILE A 55 10.16 13.04 3.00
C ILE A 55 10.35 11.54 3.32
N SER A 56 9.83 11.04 4.45
CA SER A 56 9.74 9.59 4.74
C SER A 56 8.41 9.26 5.45
N PHE A 57 7.60 8.36 4.90
CA PHE A 57 6.30 7.92 5.42
C PHE A 57 6.19 6.38 5.45
N ASN A 58 5.48 5.79 6.43
CA ASN A 58 5.38 4.33 6.68
C ASN A 58 3.90 3.82 6.59
N PRO A 59 3.49 3.12 5.51
CA PRO A 59 2.10 2.76 5.18
C PRO A 59 1.36 1.63 5.94
N SER A 60 1.93 0.93 6.91
CA SER A 60 1.43 -0.41 7.34
C SER A 60 0.25 -0.49 8.31
N ASN A 61 -0.26 0.61 8.86
CA ASN A 61 -1.29 0.53 9.91
C ASN A 61 -2.74 0.53 9.40
N CYS A 62 -2.98 0.34 8.10
CA CYS A 62 -4.20 0.79 7.43
C CYS A 62 -4.96 -0.30 6.63
N ASP A 63 -5.20 -1.49 7.20
CA ASP A 63 -5.77 -2.67 6.50
C ASP A 63 -7.31 -2.70 6.32
N SER A 64 -7.99 -1.54 6.32
CA SER A 64 -9.43 -1.45 6.12
C SER A 64 -9.75 -0.50 4.96
N PRO A 65 -10.63 -0.87 4.00
CA PRO A 65 -11.13 0.05 2.98
C PRO A 65 -11.65 1.33 3.65
N GLY A 66 -10.96 2.44 3.37
CA GLY A 66 -11.27 3.77 3.91
C GLY A 66 -10.38 4.28 5.06
N TYR A 67 -9.43 3.51 5.58
CA TYR A 67 -8.61 3.91 6.74
C TYR A 67 -8.02 5.33 6.62
N CYS A 68 -8.21 6.15 7.66
CA CYS A 68 -7.82 7.55 7.68
C CYS A 68 -6.32 7.74 7.97
N ILE A 69 -5.54 8.03 6.93
CA ILE A 69 -4.08 8.27 6.97
C ILE A 69 -3.67 9.43 7.89
N MET A 70 -4.61 10.32 8.23
CA MET A 70 -4.39 11.48 9.11
C MET A 70 -3.86 11.09 10.49
N LYS A 71 -4.12 9.87 10.98
CA LYS A 71 -3.61 9.38 12.27
C LYS A 71 -2.11 9.03 12.26
N THR A 72 -1.44 9.10 11.12
CA THR A 72 -0.05 8.60 10.93
C THR A 72 0.93 9.63 10.34
N LEU A 73 0.46 10.86 10.07
CA LEU A 73 1.25 11.92 9.45
C LEU A 73 2.35 12.45 10.38
N LYS A 74 3.61 12.45 9.91
CA LYS A 74 4.77 13.11 10.54
C LYS A 74 5.25 14.26 9.65
N PHE A 75 4.43 15.29 9.40
CA PHE A 75 4.89 16.43 8.61
C PHE A 75 5.55 17.50 9.51
N ARG A 76 6.67 18.07 9.06
CA ARG A 76 7.22 19.34 9.57
C ARG A 76 7.57 20.23 8.40
N ALA A 77 6.86 21.34 8.25
CA ALA A 77 7.37 22.51 7.53
C ALA A 77 8.31 23.27 8.48
N SER A 78 9.43 23.79 7.97
CA SER A 78 10.51 24.43 8.76
C SER A 78 10.09 25.70 9.53
N ASP A 79 8.91 26.23 9.22
CA ASP A 79 8.30 27.46 9.69
C ASP A 79 7.15 27.21 10.69
N ILE A 80 6.87 25.95 11.03
CA ILE A 80 5.86 25.56 12.03
C ILE A 80 6.55 25.14 13.33
N ASP A 81 6.13 25.74 14.44
CA ASP A 81 6.69 25.54 15.78
C ASP A 81 6.71 24.05 16.17
N PRO A 82 7.88 23.47 16.55
CA PRO A 82 8.03 22.09 16.99
C PRO A 82 7.14 21.66 18.16
N ALA A 83 6.56 22.60 18.91
CA ALA A 83 5.59 22.32 19.98
C ALA A 83 4.21 21.88 19.44
N ILE A 84 3.90 22.15 18.18
CA ILE A 84 2.56 22.00 17.56
C ILE A 84 2.45 20.74 16.70
N CYS A 85 3.55 20.05 16.36
CA CYS A 85 3.53 18.83 15.54
C CYS A 85 4.42 17.73 16.13
N ARG A 86 3.86 16.90 17.01
CA ARG A 86 4.54 15.73 17.59
C ARG A 86 3.90 14.42 17.08
N PRO A 87 4.69 13.35 16.82
CA PRO A 87 4.13 12.10 16.34
C PRO A 87 3.07 11.53 17.30
N GLY A 88 1.85 11.30 16.81
CA GLY A 88 0.78 10.62 17.55
C GLY A 88 -0.32 11.52 18.15
N HIS A 89 -0.46 12.79 17.74
CA HIS A 89 -1.52 13.70 18.20
C HIS A 89 -2.26 14.41 17.04
N GLU A 90 -3.28 15.22 17.36
CA GLU A 90 -4.30 15.93 16.54
C GLU A 90 -3.82 16.78 15.32
N ASP A 91 -2.56 16.64 14.89
CA ASP A 91 -1.81 17.66 14.15
C ASP A 91 -1.98 17.61 12.62
N ALA A 92 -2.50 16.51 12.05
CA ALA A 92 -2.85 16.47 10.63
C ALA A 92 -4.04 17.42 10.31
N PHE A 93 -4.95 17.57 11.27
CA PHE A 93 -6.04 18.54 11.19
C PHE A 93 -5.55 19.97 11.29
N GLU A 94 -4.44 20.21 12.00
CA GLU A 94 -3.81 21.52 12.07
C GLU A 94 -3.27 21.95 10.70
N VAL A 95 -2.70 21.04 9.91
CA VAL A 95 -2.28 21.32 8.52
C VAL A 95 -3.48 21.64 7.63
N LEU A 96 -4.56 20.85 7.70
CA LEU A 96 -5.83 21.16 7.02
C LEU A 96 -6.36 22.53 7.44
N ARG A 97 -6.44 22.78 8.76
CA ARG A 97 -6.91 24.03 9.34
C ARG A 97 -6.08 25.21 8.87
N LEU A 98 -4.75 25.13 8.91
CA LEU A 98 -3.85 26.18 8.43
C LEU A 98 -4.01 26.42 6.92
N GLY A 99 -4.19 25.35 6.13
CA GLY A 99 -4.48 25.43 4.71
C GLY A 99 -5.76 26.21 4.41
N PHE A 100 -6.88 25.83 5.04
CA PHE A 100 -8.15 26.55 4.89
C PHE A 100 -8.11 27.96 5.49
N ARG A 101 -7.40 28.17 6.61
CA ARG A 101 -7.20 29.49 7.23
C ARG A 101 -6.37 30.44 6.37
N SER A 102 -5.54 29.92 5.46
CA SER A 102 -4.79 30.75 4.51
C SER A 102 -5.68 31.34 3.42
N VAL A 103 -6.84 30.74 3.11
CA VAL A 103 -7.72 31.15 2.00
C VAL A 103 -8.20 32.59 2.16
N PRO A 104 -8.76 33.01 3.31
CA PRO A 104 -9.16 34.39 3.52
C PRO A 104 -7.98 35.37 3.47
N VAL A 105 -6.81 34.96 3.97
CA VAL A 105 -5.60 35.81 3.98
C VAL A 105 -5.13 36.08 2.55
N LEU A 106 -5.04 35.04 1.72
CA LEU A 106 -4.64 35.16 0.32
C LEU A 106 -5.66 35.94 -0.51
N ALA A 107 -6.96 35.66 -0.30
CA ALA A 107 -8.04 36.37 -0.97
C ALA A 107 -8.01 37.88 -0.65
N ARG A 108 -7.83 38.27 0.62
CA ARG A 108 -7.67 39.68 1.04
C ARG A 108 -6.41 40.33 0.47
N ALA A 109 -5.32 39.57 0.34
CA ALA A 109 -4.10 40.02 -0.31
C ALA A 109 -4.23 40.15 -1.84
N GLY A 110 -5.41 39.86 -2.42
CA GLY A 110 -5.65 39.90 -3.85
C GLY A 110 -4.89 38.81 -4.62
N LYS A 111 -4.46 37.75 -3.92
CA LYS A 111 -3.73 36.60 -4.49
C LYS A 111 -4.67 35.40 -4.68
N PRO A 112 -4.48 34.59 -5.74
CA PRO A 112 -5.18 33.32 -5.88
C PRO A 112 -4.98 32.46 -4.63
N ALA A 113 -6.09 32.09 -4.00
CA ALA A 113 -6.12 31.05 -3.00
C ALA A 113 -6.47 29.73 -3.70
N VAL A 114 -6.61 28.68 -2.93
CA VAL A 114 -6.52 27.35 -3.51
C VAL A 114 -7.78 26.85 -4.24
N PHE A 115 -8.95 27.31 -3.82
CA PHE A 115 -10.22 27.15 -4.55
C PHE A 115 -10.96 28.48 -4.76
N VAL A 116 -10.36 29.60 -4.32
CA VAL A 116 -10.92 30.95 -4.44
C VAL A 116 -9.97 31.82 -5.25
N HIS A 117 -10.46 32.41 -6.34
CA HIS A 117 -9.67 33.31 -7.17
C HIS A 117 -10.17 34.76 -7.05
N PRO A 118 -9.33 35.72 -6.61
CA PRO A 118 -9.76 37.10 -6.32
C PRO A 118 -10.08 37.92 -7.57
N LYS A 119 -9.65 37.47 -8.76
CA LYS A 119 -9.97 38.12 -10.04
C LYS A 119 -11.26 37.60 -10.68
N LEU A 120 -11.96 36.65 -10.05
CA LEU A 120 -13.26 36.21 -10.54
C LEU A 120 -14.27 37.36 -10.34
N GLU A 121 -14.75 37.93 -11.43
CA GLU A 121 -15.65 39.09 -11.40
C GLU A 121 -17.09 38.65 -11.12
N TYR A 122 -17.55 38.88 -9.89
CA TYR A 122 -18.97 38.82 -9.54
C TYR A 122 -19.34 39.92 -8.55
N ARG A 123 -20.55 40.50 -8.72
CA ARG A 123 -21.12 41.44 -7.76
C ARG A 123 -21.58 40.63 -6.56
N ILE A 124 -20.74 40.60 -5.54
CA ILE A 124 -21.17 40.14 -4.22
C ILE A 124 -22.04 41.27 -3.67
N ASP A 125 -23.35 41.08 -3.63
CA ASP A 125 -24.22 41.99 -2.86
C ASP A 125 -23.67 42.07 -1.43
N LYS A 126 -23.77 43.26 -0.83
CA LYS A 126 -23.12 43.66 0.44
C LYS A 126 -23.29 42.67 1.62
N HIS A 127 -24.18 41.68 1.50
CA HIS A 127 -24.34 40.57 2.43
C HIS A 127 -23.14 39.64 2.59
N PHE A 128 -22.25 39.54 1.58
CA PHE A 128 -21.13 38.58 1.58
C PHE A 128 -19.73 39.22 1.58
N ALA A 129 -19.67 40.53 1.82
CA ALA A 129 -18.43 41.19 2.27
C ALA A 129 -17.83 40.53 3.55
N GLY A 130 -18.59 39.63 4.19
CA GLY A 130 -18.22 38.82 5.34
C GLY A 130 -17.13 37.75 5.15
N LEU A 131 -16.68 37.41 3.93
CA LEU A 131 -15.36 36.76 3.78
C LEU A 131 -14.21 37.72 4.23
N GLY A 132 -14.47 39.03 4.18
CA GLY A 132 -13.62 40.07 4.72
C GLY A 132 -13.78 40.29 6.23
N GLU A 133 -14.98 40.07 6.80
CA GLU A 133 -15.26 40.10 8.24
C GLU A 133 -14.90 38.78 8.95
N MET A 134 -13.82 38.13 8.52
CA MET A 134 -13.29 36.98 9.24
C MET A 134 -12.33 37.50 10.31
N GLU A 135 -12.74 37.44 11.57
CA GLU A 135 -11.84 37.64 12.72
C GLU A 135 -10.73 36.58 12.69
N GLU A 136 -9.72 36.67 13.58
CA GLU A 136 -8.60 35.72 13.63
C GLU A 136 -9.03 34.23 13.71
N GLY A 137 -10.30 33.96 14.09
CA GLY A 137 -10.92 32.64 14.17
C GLY A 137 -11.98 32.24 13.11
N GLY A 138 -12.27 33.04 12.07
CA GLY A 138 -13.23 32.67 11.00
C GLY A 138 -14.47 33.58 10.87
N VAL A 139 -15.57 33.07 10.27
CA VAL A 139 -16.81 33.84 9.99
C VAL A 139 -17.57 34.12 11.28
N CYS A 140 -18.08 35.35 11.47
CA CYS A 140 -18.94 35.71 12.60
C CYS A 140 -20.22 34.84 12.68
N CYS A 141 -20.62 34.45 13.89
CA CYS A 141 -21.77 33.57 14.17
C CYS A 141 -23.11 34.08 13.60
N GLU A 142 -23.34 35.40 13.57
CA GLU A 142 -24.57 35.96 13.01
C GLU A 142 -24.62 35.90 11.47
N SER A 143 -23.48 36.17 10.82
CA SER A 143 -23.32 36.03 9.37
C SER A 143 -23.40 34.57 8.92
N PHE A 144 -22.90 33.65 9.75
CA PHE A 144 -23.01 32.21 9.51
C PHE A 144 -24.45 31.69 9.62
N LYS A 145 -25.25 32.16 10.59
CA LYS A 145 -26.67 31.78 10.70
C LYS A 145 -27.47 32.18 9.46
N ARG A 146 -27.24 33.39 8.93
CA ARG A 146 -27.86 33.86 7.68
C ARG A 146 -27.39 33.07 6.47
N LEU A 147 -26.13 32.61 6.46
CA LEU A 147 -25.56 31.79 5.40
C LEU A 147 -26.31 30.45 5.29
N VAL A 148 -26.44 29.71 6.39
CA VAL A 148 -27.02 28.36 6.37
C VAL A 148 -28.55 28.34 6.14
N GLU A 149 -29.22 29.47 6.29
CA GLU A 149 -30.65 29.65 5.96
C GLU A 149 -30.90 29.90 4.46
N MET A 150 -29.84 30.06 3.66
CA MET A 150 -29.95 30.35 2.23
C MET A 150 -30.36 29.12 1.42
N ASP A 151 -31.32 29.29 0.51
CA ASP A 151 -31.63 28.29 -0.51
C ASP A 151 -30.66 28.40 -1.70
N VAL A 152 -29.59 27.61 -1.66
CA VAL A 152 -28.57 27.54 -2.72
C VAL A 152 -29.13 27.19 -4.10
N ARG A 153 -30.28 26.51 -4.18
CA ARG A 153 -30.88 26.13 -5.46
C ARG A 153 -31.66 27.28 -6.11
N ALA A 154 -32.06 28.27 -5.31
CA ALA A 154 -32.84 29.42 -5.79
C ALA A 154 -31.97 30.61 -6.22
N VAL A 155 -30.67 30.59 -5.92
CA VAL A 155 -29.73 31.69 -6.23
C VAL A 155 -28.88 31.40 -7.48
N PRO A 156 -28.34 32.44 -8.15
CA PRO A 156 -27.38 32.26 -9.24
C PRO A 156 -26.16 31.42 -8.84
N VAL A 157 -25.63 30.62 -9.78
CA VAL A 157 -24.48 29.72 -9.55
C VAL A 157 -23.24 30.42 -8.96
N LYS A 158 -23.02 31.69 -9.28
CA LYS A 158 -21.91 32.49 -8.74
C LYS A 158 -22.11 32.79 -7.24
N GLU A 159 -23.34 33.06 -6.83
CA GLU A 159 -23.72 33.28 -5.43
C GLU A 159 -23.69 31.96 -4.65
N ALA A 160 -24.22 30.89 -5.25
CA ALA A 160 -24.12 29.52 -4.71
C ALA A 160 -22.67 29.09 -4.48
N LEU A 161 -21.77 29.35 -5.44
CA LEU A 161 -20.35 29.06 -5.34
C LEU A 161 -19.72 29.82 -4.18
N ALA A 162 -19.95 31.13 -4.08
CA ALA A 162 -19.39 31.96 -3.01
C ALA A 162 -19.88 31.51 -1.63
N ALA A 163 -21.15 31.16 -1.52
CA ALA A 163 -21.72 30.65 -0.28
C ALA A 163 -21.10 29.29 0.10
N LEU A 164 -20.93 28.38 -0.85
CA LEU A 164 -20.27 27.10 -0.62
C LEU A 164 -18.82 27.28 -0.18
N GLN A 165 -18.07 28.18 -0.83
CA GLN A 165 -16.69 28.51 -0.44
C GLN A 165 -16.61 29.07 0.98
N ALA A 166 -17.54 29.96 1.36
CA ALA A 166 -17.62 30.51 2.71
C ALA A 166 -17.96 29.45 3.76
N LEU A 167 -18.95 28.58 3.47
CA LEU A 167 -19.32 27.45 4.31
C LEU A 167 -18.12 26.51 4.51
N LEU A 168 -17.39 26.21 3.44
CA LEU A 168 -16.24 25.31 3.47
C LEU A 168 -15.10 25.85 4.35
N VAL A 169 -14.74 27.13 4.22
CA VAL A 169 -13.73 27.76 5.07
C VAL A 169 -14.19 27.80 6.53
N TYR A 170 -15.47 28.11 6.79
CA TYR A 170 -16.01 28.12 8.14
C TYR A 170 -15.92 26.73 8.78
N LEU A 171 -16.45 25.69 8.14
CA LEU A 171 -16.44 24.34 8.67
C LEU A 171 -15.00 23.87 8.95
N ALA A 172 -14.08 24.07 8.01
CA ALA A 172 -12.69 23.71 8.24
C ALA A 172 -12.04 24.46 9.42
N THR A 173 -12.46 25.71 9.70
CA THR A 173 -11.90 26.49 10.82
C THR A 173 -12.55 26.11 12.16
N SER A 174 -13.87 25.88 12.18
CA SER A 174 -14.63 25.54 13.39
C SER A 174 -14.36 24.12 13.87
N PHE A 175 -14.21 23.15 12.96
CA PHE A 175 -14.00 21.75 13.34
C PHE A 175 -12.65 21.49 14.01
N PHE A 176 -11.62 22.26 13.67
CA PHE A 176 -10.26 22.04 14.14
C PHE A 176 -9.83 23.04 15.23
N SER A 177 -10.80 23.66 15.91
CA SER A 177 -10.57 24.53 17.07
C SER A 177 -10.53 23.73 18.38
N SER A 178 -9.55 23.99 19.25
CA SER A 178 -9.25 23.23 20.48
C SER A 178 -10.24 23.40 21.65
N ARG A 179 -11.43 23.95 21.41
CA ARG A 179 -12.46 24.22 22.43
C ARG A 179 -13.85 23.82 21.93
N GLN A 180 -14.11 22.53 21.75
CA GLN A 180 -15.46 22.07 21.45
C GLN A 180 -16.26 21.78 22.73
N THR A 181 -17.47 22.32 22.79
CA THR A 181 -18.51 22.00 23.77
C THR A 181 -19.47 20.94 23.22
N GLU A 182 -20.15 20.17 24.09
CA GLU A 182 -21.08 19.09 23.69
C GLU A 182 -22.19 19.56 22.71
N GLN A 183 -22.56 20.85 22.76
CA GLN A 183 -23.58 21.46 21.91
C GLN A 183 -23.09 21.79 20.48
N GLU A 184 -21.78 21.87 20.26
CA GLU A 184 -21.17 22.10 18.93
C GLU A 184 -21.06 20.80 18.10
N ASN A 185 -21.06 19.65 18.77
CA ASN A 185 -21.08 18.32 18.13
C ASN A 185 -22.43 17.96 17.50
N GLU A 186 -23.56 18.41 18.06
CA GLU A 186 -24.89 18.17 17.45
C GLU A 186 -25.15 18.99 16.18
N ASN A 187 -24.58 20.20 16.08
CA ASN A 187 -24.74 21.07 14.91
C ASN A 187 -23.82 20.67 13.74
N THR A 188 -22.70 20.04 14.07
CA THR A 188 -21.69 19.50 13.14
C THR A 188 -22.27 18.53 12.11
N GLY A 189 -23.08 17.55 12.55
CA GLY A 189 -23.73 16.60 11.63
C GLY A 189 -24.71 17.28 10.67
N LYS A 190 -25.41 18.34 11.12
CA LYS A 190 -26.33 19.12 10.29
C LYS A 190 -25.59 19.91 9.22
N PHE A 191 -24.46 20.54 9.55
CA PHE A 191 -23.70 21.34 8.58
C PHE A 191 -22.97 20.50 7.53
N LEU A 192 -22.57 19.27 7.84
CA LEU A 192 -22.02 18.35 6.83
C LEU A 192 -23.08 17.92 5.81
N THR A 193 -24.32 17.75 6.24
CA THR A 193 -25.46 17.52 5.34
C THR A 193 -25.68 18.73 4.44
N VAL A 194 -25.68 19.95 4.99
CA VAL A 194 -25.79 21.20 4.21
C VAL A 194 -24.64 21.33 3.20
N LEU A 195 -23.40 21.06 3.62
CA LEU A 195 -22.22 21.07 2.75
C LEU A 195 -22.39 20.09 1.57
N SER A 196 -22.83 18.87 1.86
CA SER A 196 -23.09 17.85 0.83
C SER A 196 -24.18 18.30 -0.15
N GLU A 197 -25.33 18.77 0.35
CA GLU A 197 -26.45 19.24 -0.46
C GLU A 197 -26.08 20.42 -1.35
N TRP A 198 -25.33 21.39 -0.80
CA TRP A 198 -24.87 22.56 -1.53
C TRP A 198 -23.84 22.19 -2.59
N THR A 199 -22.91 21.27 -2.29
CA THR A 199 -21.96 20.74 -3.26
C THR A 199 -22.65 20.04 -4.41
N GLN A 200 -23.68 19.22 -4.14
CA GLN A 200 -24.51 18.61 -5.20
C GLN A 200 -25.25 19.67 -6.02
N ALA A 201 -25.81 20.70 -5.38
CA ALA A 201 -26.52 21.76 -6.08
C ALA A 201 -25.59 22.56 -7.02
N VAL A 202 -24.40 22.92 -6.56
CA VAL A 202 -23.39 23.61 -7.38
C VAL A 202 -22.88 22.70 -8.50
N LEU A 203 -22.62 21.43 -8.23
CA LEU A 203 -22.23 20.44 -9.24
C LEU A 203 -23.31 20.30 -10.34
N ALA A 204 -24.58 20.22 -9.96
CA ALA A 204 -25.71 20.14 -10.89
C ALA A 204 -25.91 21.44 -11.70
N ALA A 205 -25.57 22.60 -11.15
CA ALA A 205 -25.66 23.89 -11.82
C ALA A 205 -24.47 24.19 -12.76
N ALA A 206 -23.32 23.53 -12.57
CA ALA A 206 -22.08 23.78 -13.31
C ALA A 206 -22.19 23.64 -14.85
N PRO A 207 -22.93 22.66 -15.42
CA PRO A 207 -23.11 22.54 -16.87
C PRO A 207 -23.89 23.70 -17.48
N ASN A 208 -24.76 24.37 -16.71
CA ASN A 208 -25.54 25.52 -17.17
C ASN A 208 -24.76 26.84 -17.02
N ALA A 209 -23.86 26.93 -16.03
CA ALA A 209 -22.97 28.05 -15.81
C ALA A 209 -21.94 28.23 -16.94
N THR A 210 -21.43 27.12 -17.48
CA THR A 210 -20.44 27.05 -18.56
C THR A 210 -21.03 27.21 -19.96
N LYS A 211 -22.37 27.16 -20.09
CA LYS A 211 -23.11 27.43 -21.32
C LYS A 211 -23.63 28.88 -21.42
N MET A 212 -23.26 29.77 -20.49
CA MET A 212 -23.66 31.18 -20.54
C MET A 212 -23.25 31.84 -21.87
N PRO A 213 -24.08 32.73 -22.45
CA PRO A 213 -23.82 33.30 -23.76
C PRO A 213 -22.53 34.13 -23.78
N ARG A 214 -21.62 33.81 -24.72
CA ARG A 214 -20.29 34.40 -25.01
C ARG A 214 -20.22 35.94 -25.18
N LYS A 215 -21.33 36.65 -25.04
CA LYS A 215 -21.46 38.04 -25.50
C LYS A 215 -20.92 39.08 -24.51
N THR A 216 -20.56 38.73 -23.27
CA THR A 216 -20.20 39.72 -22.24
C THR A 216 -19.01 39.38 -21.33
N GLN A 217 -18.51 38.15 -21.28
CA GLN A 217 -17.38 37.76 -20.41
C GLN A 217 -16.17 37.31 -21.24
N SER A 218 -14.97 37.65 -20.77
CA SER A 218 -13.72 37.21 -21.42
C SER A 218 -13.52 35.69 -21.22
N PRO A 219 -12.85 34.98 -22.15
CA PRO A 219 -12.55 33.55 -22.01
C PRO A 219 -11.85 33.19 -20.68
N TRP A 220 -11.04 34.11 -20.16
CA TRP A 220 -10.37 33.96 -18.87
C TRP A 220 -11.36 33.93 -17.70
N GLN A 221 -12.40 34.78 -17.70
CA GLN A 221 -13.43 34.79 -16.65
C GLN A 221 -14.29 33.52 -16.67
N GLU A 222 -14.58 32.99 -17.86
CA GLU A 222 -15.30 31.71 -18.01
C GLU A 222 -14.46 30.54 -17.50
N TRP A 223 -13.17 30.50 -17.85
CA TRP A 223 -12.24 29.50 -17.34
C TRP A 223 -12.08 29.59 -15.82
N LEU A 224 -11.90 30.80 -15.27
CA LEU A 224 -11.79 31.04 -13.82
C LEU A 224 -13.03 30.57 -13.08
N LEU A 225 -14.23 30.82 -13.60
CA LEU A 225 -15.47 30.37 -13.00
C LEU A 225 -15.54 28.84 -12.97
N GLY A 226 -15.29 28.19 -14.11
CA GLY A 226 -15.31 26.72 -14.20
C GLY A 226 -14.28 26.07 -13.29
N GLU A 227 -13.08 26.64 -13.22
CA GLU A 227 -12.00 26.10 -12.38
C GLU A 227 -12.24 26.36 -10.89
N SER A 228 -12.81 27.51 -10.54
CA SER A 228 -13.25 27.77 -9.15
C SER A 228 -14.31 26.79 -8.70
N ILE A 229 -15.28 26.44 -9.57
CA ILE A 229 -16.29 25.41 -9.28
C ILE A 229 -15.62 24.05 -9.06
N ARG A 230 -14.77 23.59 -9.98
CA ARG A 230 -14.08 22.29 -9.87
C ARG A 230 -13.25 22.18 -8.58
N ARG A 231 -12.42 23.19 -8.31
CA ARG A 231 -11.57 23.23 -7.10
C ARG A 231 -12.39 23.31 -5.81
N THR A 232 -13.53 24.02 -5.82
CA THR A 232 -14.42 24.08 -4.65
C THR A 232 -15.12 22.75 -4.38
N ILE A 233 -15.62 22.07 -5.43
CA ILE A 233 -16.24 20.75 -5.31
C ILE A 233 -15.23 19.74 -4.80
N LEU A 234 -14.04 19.69 -5.42
CA LEU A 234 -12.93 18.84 -4.98
C LEU A 234 -12.68 19.02 -3.48
N MET A 235 -12.69 20.25 -2.99
CA MET A 235 -12.41 20.51 -1.58
C MET A 235 -13.53 20.29 -0.61
N SER A 236 -14.76 20.44 -1.05
CA SER A 236 -15.89 19.97 -0.25
C SER A 236 -15.73 18.49 0.04
N TYR A 237 -15.41 17.68 -0.98
CA TYR A 237 -15.23 16.25 -0.77
C TYR A 237 -13.97 15.90 0.03
N VAL A 238 -12.85 16.60 -0.19
CA VAL A 238 -11.64 16.42 0.62
C VAL A 238 -11.90 16.72 2.10
N LEU A 239 -12.60 17.81 2.42
CA LEU A 239 -12.97 18.13 3.81
C LEU A 239 -13.91 17.06 4.39
N SER A 240 -14.94 16.66 3.64
CA SER A 240 -15.86 15.59 4.08
C SER A 240 -15.14 14.26 4.32
N LEU A 241 -14.20 13.87 3.45
CA LEU A 241 -13.39 12.66 3.61
C LEU A 241 -12.48 12.76 4.84
N ALA A 242 -11.81 13.90 5.05
CA ALA A 242 -10.98 14.10 6.23
C ALA A 242 -11.79 13.96 7.53
N LEU A 243 -13.00 14.52 7.55
CA LEU A 243 -13.90 14.45 8.71
C LEU A 243 -14.51 13.05 8.90
N SER A 244 -15.00 12.40 7.85
CA SER A 244 -15.53 11.02 7.94
C SER A 244 -14.44 10.01 8.27
N GLY A 245 -13.25 10.14 7.66
CA GLY A 245 -12.10 9.32 7.99
C GLY A 245 -11.69 9.49 9.46
N PHE A 246 -11.73 10.71 9.99
CA PHE A 246 -11.48 10.94 11.42
C PHE A 246 -12.53 10.26 12.31
N GLN A 247 -13.80 10.55 12.04
CA GLN A 247 -14.91 10.18 12.90
C GLN A 247 -15.21 8.68 12.89
N TYR A 248 -15.10 8.06 11.71
CA TYR A 248 -15.52 6.68 11.48
C TYR A 248 -14.37 5.74 11.14
N GLY A 249 -13.16 6.27 10.92
CA GLY A 249 -12.01 5.46 10.53
C GLY A 249 -12.10 4.92 9.10
N TYR A 250 -13.09 5.33 8.30
CA TYR A 250 -13.20 4.97 6.89
C TYR A 250 -13.71 6.11 5.98
N CYS A 251 -13.35 6.08 4.69
CA CYS A 251 -13.63 7.07 3.64
C CYS A 251 -14.45 6.47 2.49
N SER A 252 -15.75 6.76 2.43
CA SER A 252 -16.69 6.12 1.48
C SER A 252 -16.69 6.69 0.05
N ASN A 253 -16.09 7.86 -0.18
CA ASN A 253 -16.12 8.58 -1.46
C ASN A 253 -14.75 8.79 -2.11
N TRP A 254 -13.74 8.03 -1.68
CA TRP A 254 -12.34 8.21 -2.12
C TRP A 254 -12.18 8.06 -3.64
N LEU A 255 -12.74 7.01 -4.24
CA LEU A 255 -12.70 6.76 -5.69
C LEU A 255 -13.38 7.88 -6.49
N PHE A 256 -14.43 8.47 -5.91
CA PHE A 256 -15.10 9.60 -6.53
C PHE A 256 -14.19 10.83 -6.55
N VAL A 257 -13.49 11.12 -5.46
CA VAL A 257 -12.53 12.23 -5.39
C VAL A 257 -11.37 12.05 -6.35
N GLU A 258 -10.81 10.85 -6.46
CA GLU A 258 -9.78 10.52 -7.44
C GLU A 258 -10.23 10.81 -8.87
N SER A 259 -11.51 10.61 -9.17
CA SER A 259 -12.08 10.87 -10.49
C SER A 259 -12.39 12.36 -10.77
N LEU A 260 -12.35 13.24 -9.76
CA LEU A 260 -12.77 14.63 -9.93
C LEU A 260 -11.80 15.40 -10.83
N PRO A 261 -12.30 16.07 -11.88
CA PRO A 261 -11.45 16.76 -12.84
C PRO A 261 -11.09 18.17 -12.39
N PHE A 262 -9.86 18.62 -12.69
CA PHE A 262 -9.44 20.02 -12.58
C PHE A 262 -8.26 20.34 -13.52
N ASP A 263 -7.92 21.62 -13.71
CA ASP A 263 -6.79 22.01 -14.57
C ASP A 263 -5.50 22.07 -13.72
N ARG A 264 -4.56 21.17 -14.00
CA ARG A 264 -3.31 21.03 -13.23
C ARG A 264 -2.29 22.14 -13.49
N ARG A 265 -2.47 22.97 -14.53
CA ARG A 265 -1.49 23.98 -14.94
C ARG A 265 -1.48 25.15 -13.96
N ALA A 266 -0.60 25.07 -12.97
CA ALA A 266 -0.33 26.07 -11.94
C ALA A 266 -0.29 27.52 -12.46
N GLY A 267 0.45 27.76 -13.54
CA GLY A 267 0.59 29.10 -14.13
C GLY A 267 -0.71 29.71 -14.62
N LEU A 268 -1.69 28.90 -15.02
CA LEU A 268 -3.02 29.40 -15.44
C LEU A 268 -3.82 29.91 -14.24
N TRP A 269 -3.79 29.17 -13.12
CA TRP A 269 -4.47 29.56 -11.89
C TRP A 269 -3.80 30.76 -11.21
N MET A 270 -2.48 30.86 -11.32
CA MET A 270 -1.70 31.96 -10.75
C MET A 270 -1.65 33.21 -11.64
N ALA A 271 -2.25 33.17 -12.83
CA ALA A 271 -2.21 34.27 -13.78
C ALA A 271 -2.89 35.52 -13.22
N GLU A 272 -2.17 36.65 -13.17
CA GLU A 272 -2.71 37.91 -12.65
C GLU A 272 -3.54 38.69 -13.67
N SER A 273 -3.54 38.27 -14.94
CA SER A 273 -4.24 38.93 -16.05
C SER A 273 -4.61 37.95 -17.16
N PRO A 274 -5.56 38.29 -18.06
CA PRO A 274 -5.87 37.46 -19.23
C PRO A 274 -4.66 37.20 -20.12
N GLN A 275 -3.74 38.16 -20.23
CA GLN A 275 -2.53 38.02 -21.05
C GLN A 275 -1.53 37.05 -20.42
N ALA A 276 -1.37 37.10 -19.09
CA ALA A 276 -0.55 36.13 -18.36
C ALA A 276 -1.14 34.72 -18.47
N TRP A 277 -2.47 34.60 -18.44
CA TRP A 277 -3.17 33.33 -18.61
C TRP A 277 -2.98 32.74 -20.02
N ILE A 278 -3.15 33.55 -21.07
CA ILE A 278 -2.88 33.15 -22.46
C ILE A 278 -1.41 32.72 -22.63
N ALA A 279 -0.47 33.50 -22.06
CA ALA A 279 0.95 33.20 -22.14
C ALA A 279 1.31 31.90 -21.41
N ALA A 280 0.76 31.68 -20.21
CA ALA A 280 0.97 30.46 -19.44
C ALA A 280 0.33 29.21 -20.09
N ALA A 281 -0.61 29.40 -21.02
CA ALA A 281 -1.18 28.33 -21.83
C ALA A 281 -0.42 28.09 -23.14
N GLU A 282 0.61 28.88 -23.44
CA GLU A 282 1.29 28.92 -24.74
C GLU A 282 0.34 29.15 -25.92
N ALA A 283 -0.75 29.88 -25.68
CA ALA A 283 -1.80 30.17 -26.67
C ALA A 283 -1.59 31.54 -27.32
N ARG A 284 -2.19 31.76 -28.51
CA ARG A 284 -2.17 33.07 -29.19
C ARG A 284 -3.31 33.96 -28.74
N ILE A 285 -4.48 33.35 -28.53
CA ILE A 285 -5.70 34.01 -28.08
C ILE A 285 -6.39 33.20 -26.98
N GLY A 286 -7.24 33.84 -26.18
CA GLY A 286 -7.93 33.19 -25.06
C GLY A 286 -8.81 32.00 -25.46
N ASP A 287 -9.34 32.01 -26.68
CA ASP A 287 -10.19 30.93 -27.19
C ASP A 287 -9.40 29.61 -27.40
N GLU A 288 -8.07 29.68 -27.53
CA GLU A 288 -7.19 28.53 -27.77
C GLU A 288 -6.74 27.83 -26.47
N VAL A 289 -6.88 28.47 -25.31
CA VAL A 289 -6.38 27.94 -24.02
C VAL A 289 -7.07 26.62 -23.63
N GLY A 290 -8.35 26.49 -23.99
CA GLY A 290 -9.17 25.30 -23.72
C GLY A 290 -9.25 24.90 -22.24
N GLN A 291 -9.86 23.75 -21.97
CA GLN A 291 -9.76 23.08 -20.66
C GLN A 291 -8.97 21.80 -20.87
N GLN A 292 -7.82 21.67 -20.19
CA GLN A 292 -7.07 20.42 -20.08
C GLN A 292 -7.30 19.90 -18.67
N LEU A 293 -8.37 19.11 -18.53
CA LEU A 293 -8.73 18.56 -17.25
C LEU A 293 -7.97 17.26 -17.03
N ASN A 294 -7.41 17.15 -15.84
CA ASN A 294 -6.85 15.92 -15.32
C ASN A 294 -7.72 15.47 -14.16
N SER A 295 -7.87 14.16 -14.01
CA SER A 295 -8.41 13.63 -12.78
C SER A 295 -7.46 13.97 -11.63
N PHE A 296 -8.00 14.06 -10.41
CA PHE A 296 -7.19 14.25 -9.23
C PHE A 296 -6.12 13.16 -9.08
N HIS A 297 -6.47 11.93 -9.47
CA HIS A 297 -5.57 10.79 -9.54
C HIS A 297 -4.40 11.03 -10.51
N GLU A 298 -4.67 11.36 -11.78
CA GLU A 298 -3.63 11.64 -12.78
C GLU A 298 -2.69 12.78 -12.35
N PHE A 299 -3.26 13.79 -11.70
CA PHE A 299 -2.47 14.89 -11.17
C PHE A 299 -1.51 14.41 -10.07
N ALA A 300 -2.01 13.64 -9.12
CA ALA A 300 -1.24 13.20 -8.00
C ALA A 300 -0.20 12.13 -8.38
N GLU A 301 -0.44 11.29 -9.40
CA GLU A 301 0.60 10.46 -10.04
C GLU A 301 1.69 11.29 -10.74
N SER A 302 1.32 12.42 -11.35
CA SER A 302 2.29 13.25 -12.09
C SER A 302 3.33 13.95 -11.21
N LEU A 303 3.13 13.95 -9.90
CA LEU A 303 4.05 14.53 -8.92
C LEU A 303 5.19 13.56 -8.53
N ASP A 304 5.16 12.30 -9.00
CA ASP A 304 6.04 11.20 -8.55
C ASP A 304 7.39 11.10 -9.30
N VAL A 305 7.71 12.05 -10.19
CA VAL A 305 8.97 12.08 -10.96
C VAL A 305 9.92 13.17 -10.44
N SER A 306 10.69 12.88 -9.40
CA SER A 306 11.91 13.60 -8.94
C SER A 306 11.68 14.99 -8.27
N PRO A 307 12.52 15.40 -7.29
CA PRO A 307 12.23 16.50 -6.35
C PRO A 307 12.51 17.91 -6.90
N VAL A 308 12.36 18.12 -8.21
CA VAL A 308 12.42 19.47 -8.79
C VAL A 308 10.99 20.03 -8.85
N ALA A 309 10.51 20.47 -7.70
CA ALA A 309 9.31 21.27 -7.60
C ALA A 309 9.46 22.51 -8.51
N ASP A 310 8.52 22.70 -9.44
CA ASP A 310 8.37 23.93 -10.20
C ASP A 310 8.22 25.12 -9.20
N PRO A 311 9.20 26.04 -9.12
CA PRO A 311 9.22 27.12 -8.14
C PRO A 311 8.13 28.18 -8.34
N SER A 312 7.34 28.08 -9.42
CA SER A 312 6.35 29.10 -9.82
C SER A 312 5.00 28.99 -9.09
N PHE A 313 4.74 27.88 -8.40
CA PHE A 313 3.51 27.70 -7.64
C PHE A 313 3.66 28.21 -6.20
N ARG A 314 2.95 29.28 -5.84
CA ARG A 314 2.91 29.79 -4.46
C ARG A 314 1.47 29.94 -3.97
N GLY A 315 1.00 28.84 -3.35
CA GLY A 315 -0.29 28.59 -2.69
C GLY A 315 -0.21 27.32 -1.78
N ASP A 316 0.78 27.32 -0.90
CA ASP A 316 1.62 26.21 -0.40
C ASP A 316 1.04 24.96 0.33
N ILE A 317 -0.20 24.83 0.79
CA ILE A 317 -0.54 23.73 1.75
C ILE A 317 -1.52 22.68 1.23
N PHE A 318 -2.41 23.05 0.33
CA PHE A 318 -3.47 22.15 -0.15
C PHE A 318 -2.97 20.96 -0.98
N LEU A 319 -1.83 21.16 -1.62
CA LEU A 319 -1.14 20.21 -2.47
C LEU A 319 -0.23 19.30 -1.64
N MET A 320 0.24 19.77 -0.49
CA MET A 320 0.90 18.94 0.52
C MET A 320 -0.05 17.96 1.22
N LEU A 321 -1.32 18.36 1.39
CA LEU A 321 -2.40 17.49 1.90
C LEU A 321 -2.87 16.44 0.89
N LEU A 322 -2.51 16.63 -0.37
CA LEU A 322 -2.65 15.74 -1.51
C LEU A 322 -1.46 14.77 -1.64
N LEU A 323 -0.27 15.21 -1.20
CA LEU A 323 1.01 14.49 -1.28
C LEU A 323 1.14 13.30 -0.31
N THR A 324 0.23 13.12 0.65
CA THR A 324 0.07 11.83 1.36
C THR A 324 -1.00 10.92 0.79
N THR A 325 -1.84 11.38 -0.14
CA THR A 325 -2.88 10.54 -0.74
C THR A 325 -2.44 9.78 -2.00
N MET A 326 -1.18 9.91 -2.47
CA MET A 326 -0.66 9.08 -3.57
C MET A 326 0.81 8.62 -3.47
N SER A 327 1.57 8.99 -2.44
CA SER A 327 2.91 8.42 -2.26
C SER A 327 2.84 7.20 -1.33
N SER A 328 2.74 6.00 -1.90
CA SER A 328 3.37 4.85 -1.25
C SER A 328 4.57 4.45 -2.09
N GLU A 329 5.79 4.62 -1.56
CA GLU A 329 6.67 3.45 -1.66
C GLU A 329 5.84 2.32 -1.05
N LYS A 330 5.38 1.39 -1.90
CA LYS A 330 4.58 0.27 -1.43
C LYS A 330 5.39 -0.39 -0.32
N LEU A 331 4.72 -0.73 0.79
CA LEU A 331 5.33 -1.48 1.88
C LEU A 331 6.14 -2.62 1.31
N LEU A 332 7.35 -2.82 1.83
CA LEU A 332 8.21 -3.83 1.28
C LEU A 332 7.94 -5.16 1.98
N LEU A 333 7.42 -6.13 1.22
CA LEU A 333 7.40 -7.54 1.61
C LEU A 333 8.66 -8.22 1.07
N VAL A 334 9.54 -8.60 1.98
CA VAL A 334 10.72 -9.39 1.66
C VAL A 334 10.40 -10.87 1.83
N VAL A 335 10.65 -11.66 0.79
CA VAL A 335 10.31 -13.08 0.73
C VAL A 335 11.59 -13.90 0.63
N LEU A 336 11.89 -14.66 1.68
CA LEU A 336 12.97 -15.65 1.66
C LEU A 336 12.53 -16.90 0.89
N GLY A 337 13.49 -17.61 0.31
CA GLY A 337 13.22 -18.81 -0.48
C GLY A 337 12.37 -18.49 -1.73
N ALA A 338 12.60 -17.32 -2.35
CA ALA A 338 11.78 -16.78 -3.43
C ALA A 338 11.61 -17.74 -4.62
N THR A 339 12.63 -18.56 -4.91
CA THR A 339 12.61 -19.54 -6.02
C THR A 339 12.11 -20.94 -5.60
N GLY A 340 11.77 -21.12 -4.32
CA GLY A 340 11.26 -22.37 -3.73
C GLY A 340 9.73 -22.43 -3.70
N THR A 341 9.20 -23.52 -3.15
CA THR A 341 7.76 -23.82 -3.13
C THR A 341 6.95 -22.78 -2.36
N GLN A 342 7.31 -22.54 -1.10
CA GLN A 342 6.58 -21.60 -0.23
C GLN A 342 6.79 -20.13 -0.67
N GLY A 343 8.04 -19.69 -0.80
CA GLY A 343 8.34 -18.32 -1.20
C GLY A 343 7.81 -17.95 -2.60
N GLY A 344 7.88 -18.89 -3.55
CA GLY A 344 7.29 -18.71 -4.87
C GLY A 344 5.77 -18.58 -4.84
N SER A 345 5.09 -19.33 -3.96
CA SER A 345 3.64 -19.19 -3.71
C SER A 345 3.30 -17.80 -3.18
N VAL A 346 4.07 -17.31 -2.20
CA VAL A 346 3.90 -15.95 -1.65
C VAL A 346 4.04 -14.90 -2.74
N LEU A 347 5.14 -14.92 -3.50
CA LEU A 347 5.34 -13.94 -4.58
C LEU A 347 4.23 -14.01 -5.62
N SER A 348 3.90 -15.21 -6.11
CA SER A 348 2.84 -15.40 -7.12
C SER A 348 1.49 -14.89 -6.66
N TYR A 349 1.13 -15.15 -5.39
CA TYR A 349 -0.11 -14.68 -4.81
C TYR A 349 -0.16 -13.15 -4.74
N PHE A 350 0.88 -12.50 -4.19
CA PHE A 350 0.90 -11.04 -4.05
C PHE A 350 0.99 -10.31 -5.40
N ILE A 351 1.65 -10.90 -6.41
CA ILE A 351 1.63 -10.39 -7.79
C ILE A 351 0.21 -10.45 -8.38
N SER A 352 -0.58 -11.48 -8.04
CA SER A 352 -1.94 -11.65 -8.58
C SER A 352 -2.97 -10.66 -8.01
N LEU A 353 -2.65 -9.97 -6.91
CA LEU A 353 -3.52 -8.97 -6.29
C LEU A 353 -3.48 -7.66 -7.09
N SER A 354 -4.64 -7.06 -7.36
CA SER A 354 -4.76 -5.82 -8.12
C SER A 354 -5.56 -4.76 -7.35
N PRO A 355 -4.93 -3.67 -6.88
CA PRO A 355 -3.48 -3.39 -6.93
C PRO A 355 -2.67 -4.27 -5.95
N PRO A 356 -1.38 -4.55 -6.22
CA PRO A 356 -0.53 -5.28 -5.28
C PRO A 356 -0.31 -4.45 -4.01
N PRO A 357 -0.60 -5.00 -2.80
CA PRO A 357 -0.52 -4.24 -1.56
C PRO A 357 0.91 -3.96 -1.07
N TYR A 358 1.90 -4.66 -1.62
CA TYR A 358 3.32 -4.54 -1.25
C TYR A 358 4.20 -4.39 -2.49
N ALA A 359 5.34 -3.71 -2.35
CA ALA A 359 6.50 -3.94 -3.19
C ALA A 359 7.10 -5.28 -2.77
N LEU A 360 7.60 -6.03 -3.74
CA LEU A 360 8.08 -7.40 -3.50
C LEU A 360 9.59 -7.44 -3.71
N ARG A 361 10.30 -7.95 -2.69
CA ARG A 361 11.72 -8.31 -2.81
C ARG A 361 11.89 -9.79 -2.55
N GLY A 362 12.45 -10.51 -3.51
CA GLY A 362 12.74 -11.93 -3.41
C GLY A 362 14.21 -12.16 -3.08
N ILE A 363 14.50 -12.98 -2.07
CA ILE A 363 15.87 -13.38 -1.73
C ILE A 363 16.20 -14.73 -2.35
N THR A 364 17.35 -14.77 -3.02
CA THR A 364 17.90 -15.97 -3.64
C THR A 364 19.43 -15.93 -3.56
N ARG A 365 20.08 -17.09 -3.55
CA ARG A 365 21.56 -17.15 -3.65
C ARG A 365 22.05 -16.77 -5.05
N ASP A 366 21.22 -17.00 -6.07
CA ASP A 366 21.54 -16.68 -7.47
C ASP A 366 20.43 -15.84 -8.12
N PRO A 367 20.59 -14.50 -8.15
CA PRO A 367 19.67 -13.60 -8.85
C PRO A 367 19.65 -13.79 -10.37
N SER A 368 20.64 -14.47 -10.95
CA SER A 368 20.72 -14.71 -12.40
C SER A 368 20.02 -15.99 -12.86
N SER A 369 19.58 -16.85 -11.92
CA SER A 369 18.87 -18.08 -12.26
C SER A 369 17.60 -17.80 -13.08
N ALA A 370 17.21 -18.74 -13.95
CA ALA A 370 16.02 -18.57 -14.80
C ALA A 370 14.73 -18.25 -14.00
N LYS A 371 14.57 -18.85 -12.81
CA LYS A 371 13.44 -18.56 -11.92
C LYS A 371 13.50 -17.12 -11.37
N SER A 372 14.68 -16.67 -10.94
CA SER A 372 14.91 -15.30 -10.46
C SER A 372 14.62 -14.28 -11.57
N VAL A 373 15.11 -14.52 -12.78
CA VAL A 373 14.86 -13.65 -13.95
C VAL A 373 13.37 -13.60 -14.28
N SER A 374 12.67 -14.74 -14.21
CA SER A 374 11.21 -14.78 -14.39
C SER A 374 10.48 -13.94 -13.35
N LEU A 375 10.84 -14.04 -12.06
CA LEU A 375 10.23 -13.24 -10.99
C LEU A 375 10.53 -11.75 -11.17
N ALA A 376 11.76 -11.40 -11.57
CA ALA A 376 12.14 -10.02 -11.86
C ALA A 376 11.31 -9.43 -13.01
N SER A 377 11.02 -10.21 -14.05
CA SER A 377 10.15 -9.76 -15.16
C SER A 377 8.70 -9.49 -14.74
N LEU A 378 8.27 -10.03 -13.59
CA LEU A 378 6.95 -9.80 -12.98
C LEU A 378 6.96 -8.65 -11.95
N GLY A 379 8.06 -7.90 -11.84
CA GLY A 379 8.17 -6.74 -10.97
C GLY A 379 8.69 -7.03 -9.55
N VAL A 380 9.27 -8.22 -9.30
CA VAL A 380 9.92 -8.54 -8.03
C VAL A 380 11.38 -8.07 -8.03
N GLU A 381 11.80 -7.32 -7.02
CA GLU A 381 13.21 -7.00 -6.82
C GLU A 381 13.97 -8.23 -6.33
N MET A 382 14.78 -8.85 -7.19
CA MET A 382 15.56 -10.04 -6.83
C MET A 382 16.92 -9.63 -6.26
N VAL A 383 17.20 -10.03 -5.01
CA VAL A 383 18.42 -9.67 -4.28
C VAL A 383 19.18 -10.93 -3.87
N ALA A 384 20.51 -10.86 -3.96
CA ALA A 384 21.39 -11.92 -3.48
C ALA A 384 21.34 -12.00 -1.95
N GLY A 385 21.14 -13.20 -1.40
CA GLY A 385 21.23 -13.44 0.03
C GLY A 385 21.47 -14.92 0.33
N ASP A 386 22.30 -15.16 1.33
CA ASP A 386 22.62 -16.49 1.85
C ASP A 386 22.32 -16.53 3.35
N PHE A 387 21.61 -17.57 3.79
CA PHE A 387 21.17 -17.71 5.17
C PHE A 387 22.35 -18.04 6.10
N ASP A 388 23.45 -18.54 5.54
CA ASP A 388 24.71 -18.77 6.24
C ASP A 388 25.63 -17.52 6.28
N ASP A 389 25.28 -16.43 5.57
CA ASP A 389 25.97 -15.14 5.60
C ASP A 389 25.07 -14.02 6.18
N PRO A 390 25.20 -13.71 7.49
CA PRO A 390 24.41 -12.68 8.15
C PRO A 390 24.48 -11.29 7.49
N SER A 391 25.61 -10.92 6.88
CA SER A 391 25.78 -9.60 6.27
C SER A 391 24.93 -9.43 5.01
N SER A 392 24.74 -10.52 4.26
CA SER A 392 23.87 -10.56 3.09
C SER A 392 22.40 -10.36 3.47
N LEU A 393 21.98 -10.89 4.62
CA LEU A 393 20.62 -10.74 5.15
C LEU A 393 20.33 -9.31 5.63
N ASP A 394 21.29 -8.68 6.31
CA ASP A 394 21.18 -7.29 6.74
C ASP A 394 20.92 -6.34 5.55
N ALA A 395 21.64 -6.56 4.44
CA ALA A 395 21.45 -5.80 3.21
C ALA A 395 20.09 -6.11 2.56
N ALA A 396 19.73 -7.38 2.46
CA ALA A 396 18.50 -7.81 1.79
C ALA A 396 17.23 -7.33 2.53
N PHE A 397 17.28 -7.22 3.86
CA PHE A 397 16.14 -6.82 4.69
C PHE A 397 15.97 -5.30 4.82
N LYS A 398 16.86 -4.50 4.24
CA LYS A 398 16.81 -3.04 4.34
C LYS A 398 15.48 -2.50 3.81
N GLY A 399 14.76 -1.78 4.68
CA GLY A 399 13.48 -1.15 4.37
C GLY A 399 12.27 -2.09 4.43
N ALA A 400 12.44 -3.35 4.87
CA ALA A 400 11.34 -4.29 4.97
C ALA A 400 10.27 -3.79 5.96
N SER A 401 9.01 -3.81 5.51
CA SER A 401 7.83 -3.62 6.37
C SER A 401 7.27 -4.98 6.81
N ALA A 402 7.41 -5.98 5.95
CA ALA A 402 7.05 -7.36 6.25
C ALA A 402 8.14 -8.32 5.74
N ILE A 403 8.36 -9.42 6.46
CA ILE A 403 9.27 -10.48 6.05
C ILE A 403 8.54 -11.82 6.12
N PHE A 404 8.59 -12.62 5.05
CA PHE A 404 8.26 -14.04 5.08
C PHE A 404 9.54 -14.87 5.09
N SER A 405 9.74 -15.64 6.17
CA SER A 405 10.92 -16.48 6.38
C SER A 405 10.57 -17.95 6.20
N VAL A 406 11.42 -18.68 5.47
CA VAL A 406 11.38 -20.13 5.33
C VAL A 406 12.80 -20.68 5.18
N THR A 407 13.07 -21.82 5.81
CA THR A 407 14.32 -22.57 5.72
C THR A 407 14.07 -23.99 5.21
N ASP A 408 15.09 -24.62 4.64
CA ASP A 408 15.00 -25.94 3.98
C ASP A 408 16.06 -26.91 4.49
N PHE A 409 15.71 -27.66 5.53
CA PHE A 409 16.48 -28.80 6.03
C PHE A 409 16.93 -29.78 4.93
N TRP A 410 16.06 -30.12 3.97
CA TRP A 410 16.33 -31.16 2.98
C TRP A 410 17.37 -30.73 1.96
N GLN A 411 17.46 -29.43 1.68
CA GLN A 411 18.56 -28.87 0.90
C GLN A 411 19.91 -29.04 1.60
N SER A 412 19.96 -28.83 2.93
CA SER A 412 21.17 -29.08 3.72
C SER A 412 21.50 -30.58 3.72
N PHE A 413 20.49 -31.44 3.88
CA PHE A 413 20.64 -32.89 3.88
C PHE A 413 21.19 -33.45 2.56
N ALA A 414 20.76 -32.89 1.43
CA ALA A 414 21.24 -33.27 0.10
C ALA A 414 22.64 -32.74 -0.24
N ASN A 415 23.20 -31.83 0.57
CA ASN A 415 24.52 -31.25 0.33
C ASN A 415 25.64 -32.21 0.80
N PRO A 416 26.51 -32.70 -0.11
CA PRO A 416 27.59 -33.64 0.25
C PRO A 416 28.51 -33.13 1.36
N SER A 417 28.76 -31.82 1.42
CA SER A 417 29.64 -31.23 2.44
C SER A 417 29.11 -31.39 3.87
N GLN A 418 27.80 -31.56 4.05
CA GLN A 418 27.22 -31.82 5.37
C GLN A 418 27.50 -33.26 5.82
N ARG A 419 27.61 -34.21 4.89
CA ARG A 419 28.01 -35.59 5.19
C ARG A 419 29.48 -35.70 5.57
N ASP A 420 30.33 -34.90 4.94
CA ASP A 420 31.75 -34.80 5.32
C ASP A 420 31.88 -34.26 6.75
N LYS A 421 31.07 -33.24 7.10
CA LYS A 421 31.00 -32.70 8.47
C LYS A 421 30.48 -33.73 9.47
N ALA A 422 29.38 -34.42 9.15
CA ALA A 422 28.81 -35.48 10.00
C ALA A 422 29.84 -36.58 10.30
N SER A 423 30.55 -37.03 9.27
CA SER A 423 31.61 -38.03 9.39
C SER A 423 32.76 -37.54 10.27
N SER A 424 33.16 -36.26 10.12
CA SER A 424 34.26 -35.66 10.88
C SER A 424 33.91 -35.38 12.35
N SER A 425 32.65 -35.08 12.66
CA SER A 425 32.20 -34.78 14.03
C SER A 425 31.63 -36.00 14.77
N SER A 426 31.55 -37.17 14.13
CA SER A 426 30.90 -38.37 14.67
C SER A 426 29.44 -38.15 15.10
N GLN A 427 28.75 -37.22 14.43
CA GLN A 427 27.32 -36.95 14.61
C GLN A 427 26.53 -37.47 13.41
N SER A 428 25.24 -37.78 13.61
CA SER A 428 24.37 -38.18 12.50
C SER A 428 24.14 -37.01 11.55
N ILE A 429 23.87 -37.29 10.27
CA ILE A 429 23.63 -36.24 9.27
C ILE A 429 22.37 -35.44 9.65
N GLY A 430 21.37 -36.10 10.25
CA GLY A 430 20.17 -35.46 10.76
C GLY A 430 20.45 -34.40 11.82
N VAL A 431 21.35 -34.68 12.76
CA VAL A 431 21.78 -33.70 13.78
C VAL A 431 22.50 -32.52 13.13
N ILE A 432 23.45 -32.77 12.23
CA ILE A 432 24.20 -31.69 11.54
C ILE A 432 23.25 -30.76 10.78
N CYS A 433 22.33 -31.32 10.01
CA CYS A 433 21.37 -30.54 9.23
C CYS A 433 20.36 -29.80 10.12
N ARG A 434 19.95 -30.37 11.26
CA ARG A 434 19.10 -29.69 12.26
C ARG A 434 19.80 -28.45 12.80
N GLU A 435 21.05 -28.60 13.25
CA GLU A 435 21.83 -27.49 13.80
C GLU A 435 22.11 -26.42 12.75
N ASN A 436 22.38 -26.82 11.50
CA ASN A 436 22.55 -25.88 10.39
C ASN A 436 21.26 -25.09 10.11
N GLU A 437 20.10 -25.74 10.03
CA GLU A 437 18.82 -25.05 9.86
C GLU A 437 18.51 -24.13 11.05
N ALA A 438 18.76 -24.58 12.28
CA ALA A 438 18.62 -23.75 13.47
C ALA A 438 19.53 -22.51 13.40
N GLN A 439 20.78 -22.65 12.94
CA GLN A 439 21.69 -21.52 12.77
C GLN A 439 21.23 -20.55 11.68
N GLN A 440 20.74 -21.04 10.55
CA GLN A 440 20.15 -20.21 9.51
C GLN A 440 18.94 -19.41 10.05
N ASN A 441 18.06 -20.05 10.82
CA ASN A 441 16.95 -19.37 11.49
C ASN A 441 17.45 -18.28 12.46
N ARG A 442 18.51 -18.53 13.24
CA ARG A 442 19.11 -17.50 14.13
C ARG A 442 19.60 -16.30 13.33
N ASN A 443 20.33 -16.53 12.24
CA ASN A 443 20.85 -15.46 11.38
C ASN A 443 19.72 -14.60 10.79
N ILE A 444 18.63 -15.25 10.34
CA ILE A 444 17.44 -14.56 9.82
C ILE A 444 16.77 -13.72 10.91
N ILE A 445 16.61 -14.28 12.11
CA ILE A 445 16.00 -13.58 13.25
C ILE A 445 16.86 -12.38 13.68
N ASP A 446 18.18 -12.54 13.76
CA ASP A 446 19.12 -11.48 14.09
C ASP A 446 19.09 -10.34 13.08
N ALA A 447 19.05 -10.65 11.78
CA ALA A 447 18.93 -9.66 10.73
C ALA A 447 17.58 -8.94 10.78
N ALA A 448 16.48 -9.68 10.94
CA ALA A 448 15.13 -9.12 11.04
C ALA A 448 14.97 -8.19 12.26
N ALA A 449 15.61 -8.53 13.38
CA ALA A 449 15.56 -7.71 14.60
C ALA A 449 16.22 -6.34 14.44
N LYS A 450 17.18 -6.19 13.51
CA LYS A 450 17.83 -4.91 13.19
C LYS A 450 16.94 -3.98 12.36
N VAL A 451 15.89 -4.50 11.73
CA VAL A 451 15.02 -3.72 10.84
C VAL A 451 14.01 -2.92 11.66
N THR A 452 14.23 -1.61 11.75
CA THR A 452 13.39 -0.70 12.52
C THR A 452 12.01 -0.45 11.91
N THR A 453 11.87 -0.64 10.59
CA THR A 453 10.62 -0.49 9.83
C THR A 453 9.77 -1.76 9.82
N LEU A 454 10.29 -2.88 10.34
CA LEU A 454 9.60 -4.16 10.25
C LEU A 454 8.38 -4.16 11.15
N GLU A 455 7.23 -4.51 10.58
CA GLU A 455 5.95 -4.53 11.28
C GLU A 455 5.44 -5.93 11.54
N ARG A 456 5.80 -6.85 10.64
CA ARG A 456 5.40 -8.24 10.74
C ARG A 456 6.50 -9.16 10.22
N LEU A 457 6.90 -10.11 11.06
CA LEU A 457 7.59 -11.30 10.61
C LEU A 457 6.58 -12.45 10.52
N VAL A 458 6.49 -13.08 9.36
CA VAL A 458 5.80 -14.36 9.18
C VAL A 458 6.87 -15.45 9.10
N PHE A 459 6.99 -16.25 10.15
CA PHE A 459 8.02 -17.26 10.31
C PHE A 459 7.45 -18.65 9.99
N SER A 460 7.93 -19.31 8.93
CA SER A 460 7.56 -20.70 8.64
C SER A 460 8.29 -21.64 9.60
N SER A 461 7.53 -22.43 10.35
CA SER A 461 8.03 -23.32 11.39
C SER A 461 7.26 -24.65 11.42
N LEU A 462 7.61 -25.49 12.39
CA LEU A 462 6.96 -26.76 12.75
C LEU A 462 7.06 -26.93 14.28
N PRO A 463 6.19 -27.73 14.94
CA PRO A 463 6.32 -28.02 16.36
C PRO A 463 7.61 -28.78 16.65
N SER A 464 8.00 -28.94 17.93
CA SER A 464 9.11 -29.84 18.31
C SER A 464 8.56 -31.18 18.83
N PRO A 465 8.59 -32.26 18.02
CA PRO A 465 8.23 -33.59 18.46
C PRO A 465 9.04 -34.05 19.67
N ASN A 466 10.34 -33.76 19.69
CA ASN A 466 11.21 -34.14 20.79
C ASN A 466 10.77 -33.50 22.11
N LYS A 467 10.55 -32.17 22.12
CA LYS A 467 10.11 -31.43 23.32
C LYS A 467 8.70 -31.83 23.75
N LEU A 468 7.75 -31.93 22.81
CA LEU A 468 6.35 -32.21 23.12
C LEU A 468 6.11 -33.65 23.58
N SER A 469 6.96 -34.59 23.14
CA SER A 469 6.87 -36.00 23.52
C SER A 469 7.78 -36.39 24.71
N GLY A 470 8.48 -35.44 25.31
CA GLY A 470 9.42 -35.71 26.40
C GLY A 470 10.61 -36.59 25.99
N GLY A 471 11.06 -36.46 24.73
CA GLY A 471 12.20 -37.21 24.18
C GLY A 471 11.86 -38.53 23.51
N LYS A 472 10.57 -38.90 23.41
CA LYS A 472 10.17 -40.15 22.75
C LYS A 472 10.41 -40.13 21.24
N TYR A 473 10.09 -39.01 20.58
CA TYR A 473 10.29 -38.81 19.14
C TYR A 473 11.45 -37.83 18.92
N ALA A 474 12.68 -38.33 19.10
CA ALA A 474 13.89 -37.52 19.17
C ALA A 474 14.56 -37.28 17.80
N HIS A 475 14.12 -37.99 16.75
CA HIS A 475 14.79 -38.00 15.45
C HIS A 475 14.04 -37.21 14.37
N VAL A 476 12.97 -36.48 14.71
CA VAL A 476 12.27 -35.62 13.74
C VAL A 476 13.03 -34.30 13.57
N TYR A 477 14.22 -34.41 12.99
CA TYR A 477 15.23 -33.36 12.94
C TYR A 477 14.73 -32.12 12.19
N HIS A 478 14.00 -32.31 11.09
CA HIS A 478 13.50 -31.24 10.24
C HIS A 478 12.35 -30.43 10.87
N PHE A 479 11.70 -30.96 11.92
CA PHE A 479 10.76 -30.24 12.77
C PHE A 479 11.51 -29.47 13.87
N ASP A 480 12.39 -30.17 14.58
CA ASP A 480 13.11 -29.62 15.72
C ASP A 480 14.00 -28.43 15.34
N GLY A 481 14.63 -28.44 14.15
CA GLY A 481 15.45 -27.32 13.67
C GLY A 481 14.68 -26.00 13.56
N LYS A 482 13.41 -26.06 13.16
CA LYS A 482 12.51 -24.91 13.08
C LYS A 482 12.03 -24.46 14.45
N ALA A 483 11.65 -25.40 15.30
CA ALA A 483 11.23 -25.11 16.67
C ALA A 483 12.35 -24.46 17.50
N MET A 484 13.60 -24.86 17.28
CA MET A 484 14.79 -24.21 17.88
C MET A 484 14.92 -22.74 17.45
N GLY A 485 14.55 -22.42 16.21
CA GLY A 485 14.48 -21.05 15.71
C GLY A 485 13.43 -20.22 16.47
N GLU A 486 12.25 -20.76 16.72
CA GLU A 486 11.24 -20.06 17.52
C GLU A 486 11.66 -19.85 18.98
N ASP A 487 12.20 -20.89 19.62
CA ASP A 487 12.70 -20.80 20.99
C ASP A 487 13.79 -19.71 21.10
N TYR A 488 14.65 -19.61 20.09
CA TYR A 488 15.64 -18.54 19.99
C TYR A 488 14.99 -17.16 19.84
N GLY A 489 14.10 -16.97 18.87
CA GLY A 489 13.49 -15.68 18.64
C GLY A 489 12.68 -15.16 19.84
N ARG A 490 11.97 -16.05 20.54
CA ARG A 490 11.27 -15.72 21.80
C ARG A 490 12.22 -15.25 22.90
N SER A 491 13.38 -15.90 23.03
CA SER A 491 14.32 -15.64 24.13
C SER A 491 15.28 -14.49 23.85
N ALA A 492 15.87 -14.44 22.65
CA ALA A 492 16.87 -13.45 22.28
C ALA A 492 16.27 -12.14 21.77
N HIS A 493 15.11 -12.17 21.09
CA HIS A 493 14.50 -11.01 20.44
C HIS A 493 13.00 -10.85 20.78
N PRO A 494 12.63 -10.69 22.06
CA PRO A 494 11.22 -10.64 22.48
C PRO A 494 10.41 -9.55 21.76
N LYS A 495 11.00 -8.37 21.48
CA LYS A 495 10.35 -7.28 20.74
C LYS A 495 10.04 -7.63 19.28
N LEU A 496 10.90 -8.42 18.63
CA LEU A 496 10.60 -8.94 17.29
C LEU A 496 9.48 -9.99 17.39
N TRP A 497 9.55 -10.84 18.41
CA TRP A 497 8.59 -11.91 18.59
C TRP A 497 7.18 -11.43 18.95
N GLU A 498 7.05 -10.30 19.66
CA GLU A 498 5.78 -9.61 19.94
C GLU A 498 5.00 -9.25 18.66
N LYS A 499 5.69 -9.03 17.55
CA LYS A 499 5.13 -8.73 16.23
C LYS A 499 5.30 -9.86 15.22
N THR A 500 5.59 -11.09 15.68
CA THR A 500 5.78 -12.26 14.82
C THR A 500 4.52 -13.12 14.78
N ASN A 501 4.17 -13.61 13.60
CA ASN A 501 3.22 -14.68 13.40
C ASN A 501 3.95 -15.90 12.84
N VAL A 502 3.55 -17.09 13.27
CA VAL A 502 4.19 -18.33 12.88
C VAL A 502 3.24 -19.16 12.02
N LEU A 503 3.71 -19.57 10.85
CA LEU A 503 3.04 -20.52 9.98
C LEU A 503 3.63 -21.91 10.22
N TYR A 504 2.89 -22.80 10.88
CA TYR A 504 3.24 -24.21 10.92
C TYR A 504 2.91 -24.82 9.56
N ALA A 505 3.93 -25.27 8.84
CA ALA A 505 3.73 -25.91 7.54
C ALA A 505 2.95 -27.22 7.73
N GLY A 506 1.75 -27.33 7.15
CA GLY A 506 1.00 -28.58 7.12
C GLY A 506 1.63 -29.65 6.23
N TYR A 507 0.91 -30.75 6.05
CA TYR A 507 1.34 -31.84 5.17
C TYR A 507 1.09 -31.46 3.70
N TYR A 508 2.16 -31.23 2.94
CA TYR A 508 2.03 -30.74 1.55
C TYR A 508 1.38 -31.79 0.66
N LEU A 509 0.38 -31.38 -0.11
CA LEU A 509 -0.19 -32.21 -1.17
C LEU A 509 0.87 -32.53 -2.25
N GLU A 510 1.81 -31.61 -2.49
CA GLU A 510 2.92 -31.81 -3.41
C GLU A 510 3.89 -32.91 -2.96
N ASN A 511 3.89 -33.32 -1.69
CA ASN A 511 4.70 -34.45 -1.23
C ASN A 511 4.33 -35.73 -1.98
N TYR A 512 3.08 -35.86 -2.44
CA TYR A 512 2.65 -36.97 -3.30
C TYR A 512 3.36 -37.01 -4.64
N PHE A 513 4.14 -36.02 -5.06
CA PHE A 513 4.96 -36.09 -6.28
C PHE A 513 6.41 -36.46 -6.01
N GLY A 514 6.88 -36.22 -4.78
CA GLY A 514 8.27 -36.35 -4.39
C GLY A 514 8.73 -37.78 -4.09
N ALA A 515 10.02 -37.89 -3.81
CA ALA A 515 10.71 -39.15 -3.52
C ALA A 515 10.22 -39.80 -2.22
N THR A 516 9.67 -39.09 -1.25
CA THR A 516 9.12 -39.68 -0.01
C THR A 516 7.61 -39.94 -0.10
N GLY A 517 6.93 -39.30 -1.06
CA GLY A 517 5.50 -39.51 -1.31
C GLY A 517 5.14 -40.92 -1.76
N HIS A 518 6.08 -41.68 -2.33
CA HIS A 518 5.83 -43.07 -2.75
C HIS A 518 5.43 -44.01 -1.61
N LEU A 519 5.74 -43.65 -0.36
CA LEU A 519 5.34 -44.41 0.83
C LEU A 519 3.82 -44.41 1.04
N PHE A 520 3.18 -43.30 0.72
CA PHE A 520 1.77 -43.06 1.04
C PHE A 520 0.88 -42.80 -0.18
N ARG A 521 1.48 -42.67 -1.37
CA ARG A 521 0.78 -42.54 -2.65
C ARG A 521 0.07 -43.87 -2.98
N PRO A 522 -1.25 -43.85 -3.24
CA PRO A 522 -1.94 -45.02 -3.77
C PRO A 522 -1.31 -45.45 -5.10
N ARG A 523 -1.25 -46.76 -5.35
CA ARG A 523 -0.72 -47.33 -6.58
C ARG A 523 -1.84 -47.80 -7.50
N MET A 524 -1.62 -47.71 -8.80
CA MET A 524 -2.60 -48.16 -9.79
C MET A 524 -2.43 -49.65 -10.06
N ASN A 525 -3.43 -50.46 -9.70
CA ASN A 525 -3.54 -51.83 -10.19
C ASN A 525 -4.25 -51.82 -11.55
N LYS A 526 -3.48 -51.91 -12.63
CA LYS A 526 -4.02 -51.88 -14.01
C LYS A 526 -4.94 -53.06 -14.33
N ALA A 527 -4.72 -54.23 -13.73
CA ALA A 527 -5.53 -55.41 -14.00
C ALA A 527 -6.95 -55.27 -13.43
N LYS A 528 -7.09 -54.62 -12.26
CA LYS A 528 -8.37 -54.39 -11.57
C LYS A 528 -8.96 -53.00 -11.81
N ASP A 529 -8.26 -52.13 -12.53
CA ASP A 529 -8.59 -50.72 -12.70
C ASP A 529 -8.91 -50.01 -11.37
N THR A 530 -8.08 -50.25 -10.36
CA THR A 530 -8.33 -49.86 -8.95
C THR A 530 -7.07 -49.28 -8.32
N LEU A 531 -7.22 -48.22 -7.53
CA LEU A 531 -6.15 -47.69 -6.68
C LEU A 531 -5.96 -48.56 -5.45
N VAL A 532 -4.72 -48.87 -5.09
CA VAL A 532 -4.37 -49.65 -3.91
C VAL A 532 -3.59 -48.76 -2.96
N LEU A 533 -4.13 -48.51 -1.77
CA LEU A 533 -3.39 -47.87 -0.68
C LEU A 533 -2.98 -48.96 0.33
N SER A 534 -1.67 -49.19 0.45
CA SER A 534 -1.09 -50.14 1.40
C SER A 534 -0.57 -49.42 2.63
N VAL A 535 -1.46 -49.17 3.60
CA VAL A 535 -1.11 -48.57 4.90
C VAL A 535 -2.03 -49.17 5.97
N ALA A 536 -1.46 -49.60 7.09
CA ALA A 536 -2.21 -50.18 8.20
C ALA A 536 -2.71 -49.12 9.20
N ASP A 537 -3.71 -49.48 10.00
CA ASP A 537 -4.14 -48.66 11.13
C ASP A 537 -3.11 -48.71 12.28
N PRO A 538 -2.97 -47.62 13.08
CA PRO A 538 -3.73 -46.37 13.04
C PRO A 538 -3.19 -45.33 12.04
N LEU A 539 -2.08 -45.61 11.34
CA LEU A 539 -1.46 -44.64 10.44
C LEU A 539 -2.40 -44.25 9.28
N ALA A 540 -3.09 -45.24 8.71
CA ALA A 540 -4.01 -45.04 7.59
C ALA A 540 -5.19 -44.11 7.91
N THR A 541 -5.59 -44.03 9.18
CA THR A 541 -6.73 -43.24 9.69
C THR A 541 -6.33 -42.00 10.50
N THR A 542 -5.03 -41.79 10.73
CA THR A 542 -4.51 -40.59 11.40
C THR A 542 -4.75 -39.36 10.53
N LEU A 543 -5.33 -38.30 11.12
CA LEU A 543 -5.61 -37.05 10.41
C LEU A 543 -4.34 -36.22 10.24
N LEU A 544 -4.11 -35.75 9.02
CA LEU A 544 -3.03 -34.85 8.63
C LEU A 544 -3.61 -33.52 8.14
N PRO A 545 -2.99 -32.38 8.47
CA PRO A 545 -3.42 -31.06 7.98
C PRO A 545 -2.94 -30.87 6.56
N MET A 546 -3.69 -31.38 5.57
CA MET A 546 -3.29 -31.35 4.17
C MET A 546 -3.57 -29.98 3.56
N TYR A 547 -2.61 -29.44 2.81
CA TYR A 547 -2.76 -28.21 2.02
C TYR A 547 -1.76 -28.16 0.86
N SER A 548 -1.99 -27.31 -0.14
CA SER A 548 -1.05 -27.11 -1.25
C SER A 548 -0.06 -26.01 -0.90
N ALA A 549 1.21 -26.37 -0.71
CA ALA A 549 2.23 -25.36 -0.41
C ALA A 549 2.43 -24.38 -1.56
N VAL A 550 2.15 -24.79 -2.81
CA VAL A 550 2.26 -23.94 -4.00
C VAL A 550 1.05 -23.01 -4.14
N ALA A 551 -0.17 -23.50 -3.92
CA ALA A 551 -1.38 -22.71 -4.14
C ALA A 551 -1.79 -21.86 -2.93
N ASP A 552 -1.50 -22.34 -1.72
CA ASP A 552 -2.17 -21.85 -0.51
C ASP A 552 -1.26 -21.03 0.41
N THR A 553 0.06 -21.22 0.34
CA THR A 553 1.01 -20.52 1.24
C THR A 553 0.90 -19.00 1.11
N GLY A 554 0.81 -18.47 -0.11
CA GLY A 554 0.65 -17.03 -0.33
C GLY A 554 -0.61 -16.46 0.33
N THR A 555 -1.75 -17.15 0.21
CA THR A 555 -3.00 -16.77 0.88
C THR A 555 -2.85 -16.78 2.40
N LEU A 556 -2.24 -17.84 2.95
CA LEU A 556 -2.01 -17.96 4.40
C LEU A 556 -1.08 -16.85 4.91
N VAL A 557 -0.03 -16.52 4.17
CA VAL A 557 0.88 -15.42 4.51
C VAL A 557 0.14 -14.08 4.49
N GLN A 558 -0.69 -13.81 3.48
CA GLN A 558 -1.50 -12.60 3.45
C GLN A 558 -2.42 -12.50 4.68
N ALA A 559 -3.06 -13.59 5.06
CA ALA A 559 -3.88 -13.64 6.27
C ALA A 559 -3.05 -13.37 7.53
N LEU A 560 -1.86 -13.96 7.64
CA LEU A 560 -0.94 -13.77 8.77
C LEU A 560 -0.34 -12.35 8.83
N LEU A 561 -0.21 -11.65 7.70
CA LEU A 561 0.16 -10.24 7.70
C LEU A 561 -0.93 -9.36 8.31
N ARG A 562 -2.21 -9.66 8.02
CA ARG A 562 -3.38 -8.89 8.45
C ARG A 562 -3.91 -9.26 9.84
N ALA A 563 -3.64 -10.47 10.31
CA ALA A 563 -4.07 -10.94 11.62
C ALA A 563 -3.40 -10.14 12.75
N ALA A 564 -3.94 -10.23 13.97
CA ALA A 564 -3.19 -9.79 15.16
C ALA A 564 -1.85 -10.55 15.27
N PRO A 565 -0.79 -9.95 15.84
CA PRO A 565 0.48 -10.64 16.02
C PRO A 565 0.41 -11.71 17.11
N GLY A 566 1.44 -12.57 17.20
CA GLY A 566 1.55 -13.63 18.19
C GLY A 566 0.74 -14.90 17.88
N LYS A 567 0.22 -15.05 16.66
CA LYS A 567 -0.54 -16.23 16.22
C LYS A 567 0.39 -17.34 15.75
N ARG A 568 0.07 -18.57 16.12
CA ARG A 568 0.65 -19.81 15.56
C ARG A 568 -0.43 -20.54 14.80
N VAL A 569 -0.29 -20.62 13.48
CA VAL A 569 -1.35 -21.14 12.60
C VAL A 569 -0.84 -22.36 11.86
N ILE A 570 -1.61 -23.45 11.89
CA ILE A 570 -1.34 -24.62 11.04
C ILE A 570 -1.84 -24.34 9.61
N GLY A 571 -0.96 -24.53 8.63
CA GLY A 571 -1.30 -24.49 7.22
C GLY A 571 -2.17 -25.70 6.90
N VAL A 572 -3.48 -25.51 6.87
CA VAL A 572 -4.44 -26.59 6.61
C VAL A 572 -5.53 -26.10 5.68
N ASN A 573 -5.84 -26.92 4.70
CA ASN A 573 -7.02 -26.81 3.88
C ASN A 573 -8.10 -27.74 4.43
N GLN A 574 -7.76 -29.03 4.54
CA GLN A 574 -8.60 -30.07 5.11
C GLN A 574 -7.77 -31.00 5.99
N TRP A 575 -8.36 -31.41 7.10
CA TRP A 575 -7.85 -32.50 7.92
C TRP A 575 -8.29 -33.82 7.30
N LEU A 576 -7.35 -34.54 6.68
CA LEU A 576 -7.63 -35.78 5.97
C LEU A 576 -6.72 -36.90 6.48
N SER A 577 -7.27 -38.10 6.58
CA SER A 577 -6.44 -39.30 6.70
C SER A 577 -5.89 -39.72 5.33
N LEU A 578 -4.88 -40.59 5.31
CA LEU A 578 -4.37 -41.18 4.08
C LEU A 578 -5.48 -41.94 3.33
N ARG A 579 -6.37 -42.63 4.07
CA ARG A 579 -7.55 -43.29 3.48
C ARG A 579 -8.53 -42.29 2.87
N ASP A 580 -8.79 -41.17 3.53
CA ASP A 580 -9.75 -40.18 3.00
C ASP A 580 -9.21 -39.46 1.78
N PHE A 581 -7.91 -39.14 1.77
CA PHE A 581 -7.24 -38.64 0.57
C PHE A 581 -7.33 -39.64 -0.59
N ALA A 582 -7.04 -40.92 -0.36
CA ALA A 582 -7.12 -41.95 -1.39
C ALA A 582 -8.56 -42.12 -1.94
N LYS A 583 -9.59 -41.99 -1.10
CA LYS A 583 -11.00 -41.98 -1.55
C LYS A 583 -11.32 -40.77 -2.41
N ILE A 584 -10.86 -39.57 -2.01
CA ILE A 584 -11.03 -38.34 -2.81
C ILE A 584 -10.37 -38.53 -4.16
N LEU A 585 -9.10 -38.94 -4.18
CA LEU A 585 -8.36 -39.18 -5.41
C LEU A 585 -9.06 -40.19 -6.31
N ALA A 586 -9.44 -41.36 -5.78
CA ALA A 586 -10.11 -42.40 -6.55
C ALA A 586 -11.39 -41.89 -7.23
N ARG A 587 -12.20 -41.11 -6.50
CA ARG A 587 -13.41 -40.47 -7.06
C ARG A 587 -13.06 -39.49 -8.18
N GLU A 588 -12.05 -38.65 -8.01
CA GLU A 588 -11.66 -37.65 -9.02
C GLU A 588 -11.15 -38.25 -10.32
N ILE A 589 -10.42 -39.36 -10.24
CA ILE A 589 -9.91 -40.06 -11.44
C ILE A 589 -10.85 -41.16 -11.94
N GLY A 590 -12.06 -41.29 -11.36
CA GLY A 590 -13.07 -42.27 -11.78
C GLY A 590 -12.68 -43.72 -11.53
N LYS A 591 -11.93 -44.01 -10.45
CA LYS A 591 -11.45 -45.35 -10.08
C LYS A 591 -12.04 -45.82 -8.75
N LYS A 592 -11.97 -47.13 -8.51
CA LYS A 592 -12.20 -47.71 -7.18
C LYS A 592 -10.94 -47.59 -6.34
N VAL A 593 -11.07 -47.74 -5.02
CA VAL A 593 -9.94 -47.84 -4.09
C VAL A 593 -10.04 -49.10 -3.23
N GLU A 594 -8.94 -49.82 -3.11
CA GLU A 594 -8.73 -50.98 -2.24
C GLU A 594 -7.71 -50.59 -1.15
N PHE A 595 -7.99 -50.99 0.08
CA PHE A 595 -7.09 -50.76 1.21
C PHE A 595 -6.44 -52.07 1.63
N VAL A 596 -5.12 -52.08 1.68
CA VAL A 596 -4.33 -53.23 2.14
C VAL A 596 -3.75 -52.89 3.51
N ASP A 597 -4.08 -53.72 4.50
CA ASP A 597 -3.63 -53.55 5.89
C ASP A 597 -2.18 -54.02 6.04
N ARG A 598 -1.26 -53.21 5.52
CA ARG A 598 0.19 -53.42 5.57
C ARG A 598 0.87 -52.06 5.52
N ASN A 599 1.77 -51.79 6.45
CA ASN A 599 2.57 -50.56 6.41
C ASN A 599 3.62 -50.61 5.29
N PRO A 600 3.94 -49.47 4.66
CA PRO A 600 5.04 -49.38 3.72
C PRO A 600 6.37 -49.64 4.44
N SER A 601 7.38 -50.13 3.71
CA SER A 601 8.75 -50.14 4.21
C SER A 601 9.24 -48.70 4.31
N PHE A 602 9.76 -48.31 5.46
CA PHE A 602 10.42 -47.01 5.63
C PHE A 602 11.89 -47.03 5.20
N ASP A 603 12.36 -48.11 4.55
CA ASP A 603 13.67 -48.15 3.91
C ASP A 603 13.73 -47.13 2.76
N LEU A 604 14.38 -46.01 3.03
CA LEU A 604 14.54 -44.87 2.13
C LEU A 604 15.98 -44.72 1.65
N GLY A 605 16.85 -45.70 1.94
CA GLY A 605 18.26 -45.71 1.56
C GLY A 605 19.17 -44.82 2.42
N ASP A 606 18.65 -44.20 3.49
CA ASP A 606 19.44 -43.44 4.46
C ASP A 606 18.86 -43.59 5.89
N PRO A 607 19.62 -44.18 6.84
CA PRO A 607 19.13 -44.49 8.18
C PRO A 607 18.58 -43.31 8.99
N ASP A 608 19.08 -42.08 8.79
CA ASP A 608 18.56 -40.91 9.47
C ASP A 608 17.19 -40.49 8.89
N VAL A 609 16.98 -40.66 7.59
CA VAL A 609 15.68 -40.40 6.95
C VAL A 609 14.65 -41.43 7.41
N GLU A 610 15.01 -42.71 7.53
CA GLU A 610 14.10 -43.75 8.02
C GLU A 610 13.65 -43.47 9.45
N LYS A 611 14.59 -43.10 10.34
CA LYS A 611 14.30 -42.74 11.73
C LYS A 611 13.42 -41.50 11.82
N ASP A 612 13.74 -40.46 11.05
CA ASP A 612 12.98 -39.21 11.04
C ASP A 612 11.52 -39.47 10.63
N TYR A 613 11.27 -40.18 9.53
CA TYR A 613 9.90 -40.51 9.10
C TYR A 613 9.18 -41.47 10.05
N THR A 614 9.88 -42.45 10.63
CA THR A 614 9.29 -43.37 11.61
C THR A 614 8.84 -42.61 12.85
N ASP A 615 9.70 -41.75 13.41
CA ASP A 615 9.37 -40.92 14.56
C ASP A 615 8.28 -39.89 14.22
N MET A 616 8.31 -39.28 13.03
CA MET A 616 7.29 -38.33 12.58
C MET A 616 5.91 -38.99 12.53
N MET A 617 5.80 -40.19 11.96
CA MET A 617 4.53 -40.91 11.88
C MET A 617 4.03 -41.33 13.28
N GLY A 618 4.93 -41.82 14.15
CA GLY A 618 4.59 -42.09 15.54
C GLY A 618 4.09 -40.85 16.28
N PHE A 619 4.77 -39.71 16.11
CA PHE A 619 4.36 -38.43 16.67
C PHE A 619 2.99 -38.00 16.15
N CYS A 620 2.72 -38.10 14.84
CA CYS A 620 1.42 -37.77 14.27
C CYS A 620 0.29 -38.60 14.88
N ILE A 621 0.50 -39.91 15.05
CA ILE A 621 -0.47 -40.83 15.65
C ILE A 621 -0.76 -40.41 17.09
N GLU A 622 0.27 -40.19 17.91
CA GLU A 622 0.11 -40.00 19.35
C GLU A 622 -0.22 -38.56 19.76
N PHE A 623 0.40 -37.56 19.11
CA PHE A 623 0.36 -36.14 19.50
C PHE A 623 -0.37 -35.25 18.48
N GLY A 624 -0.68 -35.77 17.29
CA GLY A 624 -1.18 -34.98 16.15
C GLY A 624 -0.03 -34.29 15.42
N TYR A 625 -0.16 -34.09 14.10
CA TYR A 625 0.91 -33.54 13.26
C TYR A 625 1.41 -32.17 13.74
N ASP A 626 0.50 -31.32 14.19
CA ASP A 626 0.79 -29.99 14.74
C ASP A 626 1.15 -30.04 16.24
N GLY A 627 1.08 -31.20 16.90
CA GLY A 627 1.20 -31.33 18.35
C GLY A 627 -0.04 -30.86 19.10
N GLY A 628 -1.15 -30.60 18.40
CA GLY A 628 -2.39 -30.01 18.91
C GLY A 628 -3.10 -30.85 19.98
N LYS A 629 -2.69 -32.10 20.22
CA LYS A 629 -3.20 -32.89 21.37
C LYS A 629 -2.63 -32.38 22.70
N VAL A 630 -1.45 -31.75 22.69
CA VAL A 630 -0.78 -31.21 23.87
C VAL A 630 -0.77 -29.68 23.86
N ASP A 631 -0.36 -29.05 22.76
CA ASP A 631 -0.31 -27.60 22.64
C ASP A 631 -1.58 -27.05 21.98
N LYS A 632 -2.48 -26.47 22.79
CA LYS A 632 -3.76 -25.90 22.34
C LYS A 632 -3.67 -24.47 21.82
N SER A 633 -2.48 -23.89 21.78
CA SER A 633 -2.27 -22.52 21.31
C SER A 633 -2.22 -22.39 19.78
N ILE A 634 -2.10 -23.51 19.07
CA ILE A 634 -2.07 -23.56 17.61
C ILE A 634 -3.51 -23.45 17.12
N VAL A 635 -3.72 -22.50 16.21
CA VAL A 635 -5.05 -22.21 15.67
C VAL A 635 -5.13 -22.56 14.19
N GLN A 636 -6.33 -22.68 13.66
CA GLN A 636 -6.56 -22.93 12.24
C GLN A 636 -6.75 -21.61 11.49
N PRO A 637 -6.67 -21.61 10.14
CA PRO A 637 -6.87 -20.40 9.36
C PRO A 637 -8.20 -19.68 9.63
N ALA A 638 -9.27 -20.43 9.92
CA ALA A 638 -10.58 -19.88 10.26
C ALA A 638 -10.60 -19.07 11.58
N ASP A 639 -9.68 -19.36 12.50
CA ASP A 639 -9.60 -18.74 13.83
C ASP A 639 -8.79 -17.43 13.83
N LEU A 640 -8.23 -17.04 12.68
CA LEU A 640 -7.40 -15.83 12.57
C LEU A 640 -8.19 -14.52 12.69
N GLY A 641 -9.52 -14.57 12.59
CA GLY A 641 -10.38 -13.38 12.57
C GLY A 641 -10.27 -12.56 11.28
N VAL A 642 -9.61 -13.11 10.25
CA VAL A 642 -9.55 -12.55 8.89
C VAL A 642 -10.00 -13.60 7.87
N PRO A 643 -10.64 -13.20 6.75
CA PRO A 643 -11.04 -14.16 5.73
C PRO A 643 -9.82 -14.85 5.10
N VAL A 644 -9.85 -16.18 5.03
CA VAL A 644 -8.86 -17.00 4.33
C VAL A 644 -9.60 -17.87 3.32
N HIS A 645 -9.26 -17.76 2.04
CA HIS A 645 -9.88 -18.55 0.98
C HIS A 645 -8.89 -19.53 0.38
N ILE A 646 -9.10 -20.82 0.67
CA ILE A 646 -8.24 -21.91 0.21
C ILE A 646 -9.09 -22.89 -0.61
N GLN A 647 -8.60 -23.34 -1.77
CA GLN A 647 -9.36 -24.18 -2.69
C GLN A 647 -9.44 -25.63 -2.19
N PRO A 648 -10.61 -26.27 -2.10
CA PRO A 648 -10.73 -27.64 -1.56
C PRO A 648 -9.72 -28.64 -2.16
N VAL A 649 -9.27 -29.61 -1.36
CA VAL A 649 -8.33 -30.66 -1.80
C VAL A 649 -8.82 -31.40 -3.06
N GLU A 650 -10.14 -31.56 -3.22
CA GLU A 650 -10.76 -32.12 -4.42
C GLU A 650 -10.41 -31.33 -5.70
N GLU A 651 -10.51 -30.00 -5.65
CA GLU A 651 -10.17 -29.12 -6.77
C GLU A 651 -8.68 -29.13 -7.06
N TRP A 652 -7.84 -29.30 -6.04
CA TRP A 652 -6.41 -29.53 -6.24
C TRP A 652 -6.17 -30.85 -6.98
N CYS A 653 -6.82 -31.95 -6.58
CA CYS A 653 -6.68 -33.26 -7.23
C CYS A 653 -7.09 -33.21 -8.71
N LYS A 654 -8.18 -32.51 -9.07
CA LYS A 654 -8.64 -32.37 -10.47
C LYS A 654 -7.61 -31.73 -11.40
N LYS A 655 -6.73 -30.88 -10.87
CA LYS A 655 -5.74 -30.12 -11.65
C LYS A 655 -4.46 -30.90 -11.93
N GLN A 656 -4.26 -32.06 -11.31
CA GLN A 656 -3.01 -32.81 -11.42
C GLN A 656 -3.08 -33.84 -12.55
N ASP A 657 -1.94 -34.07 -13.19
CA ASP A 657 -1.75 -35.14 -14.17
C ASP A 657 -1.39 -36.46 -13.45
N TRP A 658 -2.42 -37.12 -12.90
CA TRP A 658 -2.24 -38.34 -12.10
C TRP A 658 -1.66 -39.52 -12.88
N ASP A 659 -1.80 -39.54 -14.22
CA ASP A 659 -1.21 -40.58 -15.06
C ASP A 659 0.32 -40.56 -15.03
N LYS A 660 0.93 -39.38 -14.80
CA LYS A 660 2.38 -39.25 -14.62
C LYS A 660 2.86 -39.52 -13.20
N VAL A 661 1.95 -39.50 -12.23
CA VAL A 661 2.28 -39.55 -10.80
C VAL A 661 2.06 -40.95 -10.23
N LEU A 662 0.96 -41.60 -10.61
CA LEU A 662 0.59 -42.90 -10.07
C LEU A 662 1.51 -43.99 -10.61
N GLN A 663 2.19 -44.66 -9.69
CA GLN A 663 2.97 -45.85 -10.02
C GLN A 663 2.03 -47.00 -10.36
N VAL A 664 2.47 -47.83 -11.29
CA VAL A 664 1.75 -49.02 -11.72
C VAL A 664 2.30 -50.20 -10.93
N ASP A 665 1.41 -50.91 -10.23
CA ASP A 665 1.75 -52.18 -9.57
C ASP A 665 1.98 -53.33 -10.54
#